data_AF-A0A2A2DJD6-F1
#
_entry.id   AF-A0A2A2DJD6-F1
#
_cell.length_a   1.000
_cell.length_b   1.000
_cell.length_c   1.000
_cell.angle_alpha   90.00
_cell.angle_beta   90.00
_cell.angle_gamma   90.00
#
_symmetry.space_group_name_H-M   'P 1'
#
loop_
_entity.id
_entity.type
_entity.pdbx_description
1 polymer ?
#
loop_
_entity_poly.entity_id
_entity_poly.type
_entity_poly.pdbx_seq_one_letter_code
_entity_poly.pdbx_strand_id
1 'polypeptide(L)'
;MISLPFNAVFMLNGLYARQPDGQVNIAQFKQNILKDYKEYADGFFTAWALDVDQRLSVSDNRNNELTVLKGDKDARKISGYAACPASGQLKLLHAFESVHFIPIGNTPYQIRQAISSWGEKRQVISGVLDSDGMATVTGCTPNSLYEIAFYPDVSQREVDALHASYEGVIANLHDWLMNEWNTTIIEQWKAMAPVGDPRRLKQINDAFMAGMGNALKSLWDDIKMLFHVLTNLDDYAAMLLKFISEADFAKLKAQAKELLRTALLIVNDEPLMFFYASAVVCWAQLLPPTTVAEMISEFASGLLFDILLGIVLSGGAGLAVRYAVKGVRTVKASGGVVILEKAMQKLIDLSRGHALKRHAEAVEPLAVKGSATVNSSQKATVQIQSAAQGISRVEPDTLPIRRGKAQNTQVSESRKADDVSTPAKTPNDKPADSAQNTCTNNCPVSMVTGEELLTLTDGELDGLLPFPWTRLYRTSAAEIDSGLGYGWSHSLSHRLVQEGDSLIWIDHENRRTVFPIPSVQRPAITNRLSRAAIYLGDDPAELILAAAGDTPRFYHFRRDTGGGYLIAISDAYGNRLELSRDLLGRIRRLSSPSSRALLLRYEGKHLAAVDYQVYRPADNEEACWQTVQTLATYRYNEAGQLLEAANALGEAERYRYDAQNVILERQLAGGAAFYWEWQGEGKMARCVRHWANFQQMEARYLWDDQGGVTVINADGSEEVYVHDENARLIKQVDPDGAQTLKSYDEKGQLIAEQDPLGALTEYRYDDAGQLLAVVPAEDEPVTYQYSGGFVSAVSRGKATWKYQRNAQGDITAQTDPDGHVTHYRYTSKGRLQQISHPDGSIHQLTWNDQGQLIEELLPNGGQRRYRYDALGRQITRQDENGAIT
;
A
#
# COMPACT_ATOMS: atom_id res chain seq x y z
N MET A 1 -6.89 3.80 21.79
CA MET A 1 -7.87 4.47 20.92
C MET A 1 -7.19 5.70 20.36
N ILE A 2 -6.92 5.72 19.05
CA ILE A 2 -6.89 6.87 18.13
C ILE A 2 -6.63 6.21 16.76
N SER A 3 -7.69 6.12 15.96
CA SER A 3 -7.73 5.67 14.57
C SER A 3 -7.13 6.74 13.67
N LEU A 4 -6.53 6.34 12.54
CA LEU A 4 -6.00 7.26 11.54
C LEU A 4 -7.07 8.23 11.00
N PRO A 5 -6.68 9.50 10.71
CA PRO A 5 -7.63 10.54 10.36
C PRO A 5 -8.17 10.46 8.92
N PHE A 6 -7.54 9.81 7.93
CA PHE A 6 -8.09 9.85 6.55
C PHE A 6 -9.45 9.12 6.41
N ASN A 7 -9.63 7.99 7.11
CA ASN A 7 -10.92 7.28 7.20
C ASN A 7 -11.89 7.88 8.24
N ALA A 8 -11.41 8.81 9.08
CA ALA A 8 -12.22 9.47 10.11
C ALA A 8 -12.72 10.86 9.67
N VAL A 9 -11.88 11.62 8.96
CA VAL A 9 -12.11 12.98 8.41
C VAL A 9 -13.15 12.93 7.30
N PHE A 10 -13.10 11.88 6.47
CA PHE A 10 -14.21 11.49 5.61
C PHE A 10 -14.75 10.19 6.18
N MET A 11 -15.84 10.22 6.94
CA MET A 11 -16.54 8.99 7.30
C MET A 11 -17.05 8.33 6.01
N LEU A 12 -16.24 7.49 5.38
CA LEU A 12 -16.48 6.87 4.07
C LEU A 12 -17.51 5.71 4.15
N ASN A 13 -18.56 5.87 4.95
CA ASN A 13 -19.63 4.91 5.08
C ASN A 13 -20.85 5.42 4.31
N GLY A 14 -21.07 4.86 3.12
CA GLY A 14 -22.26 5.13 2.32
C GLY A 14 -23.54 4.66 3.03
N LEU A 15 -24.67 5.21 2.63
CA LEU A 15 -25.98 4.75 3.11
C LEU A 15 -26.27 3.34 2.55
N TYR A 16 -26.97 2.52 3.34
CA TYR A 16 -27.42 1.19 2.94
C TYR A 16 -28.94 1.13 2.92
N ALA A 17 -29.52 0.14 2.23
CA ALA A 17 -30.98 0.01 2.10
C ALA A 17 -31.76 0.00 3.43
N ARG A 18 -31.11 -0.33 4.56
CA ARG A 18 -31.72 -0.30 5.90
C ARG A 18 -31.59 1.06 6.62
N GLN A 19 -30.72 1.93 6.14
CA GLN A 19 -30.47 3.28 6.66
C GLN A 19 -30.38 4.28 5.49
N PRO A 20 -31.47 4.54 4.75
CA PRO A 20 -31.45 5.48 3.64
C PRO A 20 -31.66 6.92 4.09
N ASP A 21 -31.60 7.27 5.39
CA ASP A 21 -31.83 8.66 5.83
C ASP A 21 -30.52 9.47 5.80
N GLY A 22 -30.31 10.16 4.68
CA GLY A 22 -29.12 10.99 4.45
C GLY A 22 -29.09 12.32 5.22
N GLN A 23 -30.18 12.74 5.87
CA GLN A 23 -30.21 14.02 6.59
C GLN A 23 -29.22 14.04 7.77
N VAL A 24 -28.99 12.88 8.40
CA VAL A 24 -28.01 12.73 9.48
C VAL A 24 -26.58 12.97 8.97
N ASN A 25 -26.23 12.40 7.81
CA ASN A 25 -24.90 12.57 7.23
C ASN A 25 -24.65 14.03 6.79
N ILE A 26 -25.67 14.70 6.25
CA ILE A 26 -25.57 16.12 5.85
C ILE A 26 -25.46 17.04 7.08
N ALA A 27 -26.18 16.74 8.16
CA ALA A 27 -26.06 17.48 9.42
C ALA A 27 -24.67 17.31 10.05
N GLN A 28 -24.11 16.09 9.99
CA GLN A 28 -22.75 15.80 10.46
C GLN A 28 -21.70 16.54 9.64
N PHE A 29 -21.84 16.60 8.31
CA PHE A 29 -20.97 17.40 7.45
C PHE A 29 -20.86 18.84 7.96
N LYS A 30 -21.98 19.54 8.16
CA LYS A 30 -21.94 20.95 8.62
C LYS A 30 -21.35 21.12 10.02
N GLN A 31 -21.61 20.19 10.94
CA GLN A 31 -21.15 20.28 12.33
C GLN A 31 -19.66 19.95 12.48
N ASN A 32 -19.15 19.01 11.69
CA ASN A 32 -17.82 18.45 11.88
C ASN A 32 -16.79 18.98 10.88
N ILE A 33 -17.18 19.52 9.71
CA ILE A 33 -16.23 19.89 8.64
C ILE A 33 -15.05 20.78 9.08
N LEU A 34 -15.28 21.72 10.00
CA LEU A 34 -14.21 22.57 10.56
C LEU A 34 -13.29 21.81 11.52
N LYS A 35 -13.86 20.89 12.30
CA LYS A 35 -13.13 19.99 13.19
C LYS A 35 -12.35 18.96 12.37
N ASP A 36 -12.96 18.40 11.32
CA ASP A 36 -12.37 17.42 10.40
C ASP A 36 -11.22 18.06 9.63
N TYR A 37 -11.39 19.29 9.15
CA TYR A 37 -10.29 20.10 8.60
C TYR A 37 -9.18 20.32 9.63
N LYS A 38 -9.51 20.60 10.88
CA LYS A 38 -8.52 20.82 11.95
C LYS A 38 -7.75 19.56 12.31
N GLU A 39 -8.41 18.41 12.37
CA GLU A 39 -7.76 17.10 12.59
C GLU A 39 -6.89 16.70 11.37
N TYR A 40 -7.34 17.02 10.16
CA TYR A 40 -6.55 16.90 8.93
C TYR A 40 -5.31 17.80 8.95
N ALA A 41 -5.48 19.08 9.29
CA ALA A 41 -4.44 20.09 9.39
C ALA A 41 -3.53 19.92 10.63
N ASP A 42 -3.90 19.14 11.64
CA ASP A 42 -3.04 18.80 12.79
C ASP A 42 -2.26 17.47 12.58
N GLY A 43 -2.58 16.71 11.53
CA GLY A 43 -1.93 15.45 11.17
C GLY A 43 -0.68 15.61 10.29
N PHE A 44 -0.21 14.47 9.78
CA PHE A 44 0.85 14.29 8.77
C PHE A 44 1.04 15.43 7.76
N PHE A 45 -0.09 15.91 7.27
CA PHE A 45 -0.16 16.69 6.04
C PHE A 45 0.40 18.12 6.15
N THR A 46 0.85 18.55 7.33
CA THR A 46 1.42 19.89 7.57
C THR A 46 2.82 20.14 7.00
N ALA A 47 3.52 19.11 6.52
CA ALA A 47 4.74 19.34 5.73
C ALA A 47 4.45 19.87 4.31
N TRP A 48 3.17 19.99 3.92
CA TRP A 48 2.71 20.29 2.57
C TRP A 48 1.74 21.46 2.50
N ALA A 49 1.85 22.42 3.43
CA ALA A 49 1.36 23.76 3.16
C ALA A 49 1.86 24.16 1.76
N LEU A 50 1.00 24.74 0.93
CA LEU A 50 1.44 25.54 -0.20
C LEU A 50 2.33 26.65 0.37
N ASP A 51 3.61 26.36 0.59
CA ASP A 51 4.66 27.33 0.80
C ASP A 51 4.82 28.02 -0.55
N VAL A 52 3.89 28.93 -0.86
CA VAL A 52 4.13 29.93 -1.88
C VAL A 52 5.20 30.83 -1.26
N ASP A 53 6.47 30.51 -1.53
CA ASP A 53 7.60 31.27 -1.03
C ASP A 53 7.40 32.74 -1.45
N GLN A 54 7.01 33.57 -0.49
CA GLN A 54 7.03 35.02 -0.65
C GLN A 54 8.50 35.39 -0.82
N ARG A 55 8.87 35.88 -2.01
CA ARG A 55 10.22 36.35 -2.25
C ARG A 55 10.34 37.78 -1.75
N LEU A 56 10.95 37.90 -0.57
CA LEU A 56 11.39 39.17 -0.01
C LEU A 56 12.87 39.32 -0.31
N SER A 57 13.22 40.21 -1.24
CA SER A 57 14.62 40.40 -1.63
C SER A 57 15.07 41.85 -1.50
N VAL A 58 16.37 41.99 -1.33
CA VAL A 58 17.05 43.28 -1.24
C VAL A 58 18.06 43.35 -2.37
N SER A 59 18.01 44.39 -3.19
CA SER A 59 18.91 44.56 -4.34
C SER A 59 19.62 45.91 -4.31
N ASP A 60 20.72 46.01 -5.06
CA ASP A 60 21.42 47.28 -5.28
C ASP A 60 20.66 48.20 -6.27
N ASN A 61 21.22 49.37 -6.54
CA ASN A 61 20.65 50.34 -7.48
C ASN A 61 20.66 49.88 -8.95
N ARG A 62 21.37 48.79 -9.28
CA ARG A 62 21.42 48.13 -10.59
C ARG A 62 20.56 46.86 -10.64
N ASN A 63 19.73 46.62 -9.61
CA ASN A 63 18.88 45.44 -9.42
C ASN A 63 19.67 44.12 -9.25
N ASN A 64 20.94 44.15 -8.85
CA ASN A 64 21.63 42.93 -8.44
C ASN A 64 21.14 42.52 -7.05
N GLU A 65 20.66 41.30 -6.92
CA GLU A 65 20.15 40.76 -5.66
C GLU A 65 21.28 40.60 -4.64
N LEU A 66 21.16 41.29 -3.50
CA LEU A 66 22.14 41.29 -2.41
C LEU A 66 21.80 40.23 -1.36
N THR A 67 20.50 40.01 -1.09
CA THR A 67 20.04 38.95 -0.21
C THR A 67 18.56 38.61 -0.43
N VAL A 68 18.19 37.38 -0.09
CA VAL A 68 16.79 36.92 0.01
C VAL A 68 16.51 36.67 1.49
N LEU A 69 15.44 37.27 2.01
CA LEU A 69 15.04 37.18 3.42
C LEU A 69 14.20 35.92 3.64
N LYS A 70 14.47 35.20 4.73
CA LYS A 70 13.70 34.00 5.12
C LYS A 70 12.99 34.24 6.45
N GLY A 71 11.76 33.76 6.58
CA GLY A 71 11.00 33.82 7.83
C GLY A 71 11.52 32.86 8.88
N ASP A 72 11.44 33.26 10.15
CA ASP A 72 11.65 32.38 11.29
C ASP A 72 10.30 31.80 11.74
N LYS A 73 10.19 30.48 11.89
CA LYS A 73 8.89 29.78 12.11
C LYS A 73 8.21 30.16 13.42
N ASP A 74 8.94 30.73 14.37
CA ASP A 74 8.44 31.10 15.70
C ASP A 74 8.30 32.63 15.92
N ALA A 75 8.67 33.48 14.96
CA ALA A 75 8.61 34.94 15.11
C ALA A 75 7.70 35.58 14.05
N ARG A 76 6.78 36.48 14.48
CA ARG A 76 5.93 37.32 13.60
C ARG A 76 6.73 38.38 12.80
N LYS A 77 7.94 38.06 12.35
CA LYS A 77 8.91 38.97 11.76
C LYS A 77 9.74 38.22 10.71
N ILE A 78 9.70 38.69 9.45
CA ILE A 78 10.67 38.29 8.43
C ILE A 78 11.82 39.30 8.47
N SER A 79 13.05 38.83 8.71
CA SER A 79 14.21 39.71 8.73
C SER A 79 15.48 39.05 8.20
N GLY A 80 16.41 39.88 7.75
CA GLY A 80 17.73 39.45 7.30
C GLY A 80 18.69 40.63 7.16
N TYR A 81 19.91 40.35 6.74
CA TYR A 81 20.99 41.34 6.74
C TYR A 81 21.46 41.62 5.31
N ALA A 82 21.61 42.90 4.97
CA ALA A 82 22.20 43.32 3.71
C ALA A 82 23.20 44.46 3.95
N ALA A 83 24.34 44.40 3.24
CA ALA A 83 25.30 45.50 3.22
C ALA A 83 24.80 46.59 2.26
N CYS A 84 24.81 47.85 2.71
CA CYS A 84 24.46 48.97 1.84
C CYS A 84 25.53 49.16 0.76
N PRO A 85 25.17 49.19 -0.54
CA PRO A 85 26.10 49.48 -1.62
C PRO A 85 26.75 50.86 -1.48
N ALA A 86 27.86 51.07 -2.21
CA ALA A 86 28.58 52.34 -2.26
C ALA A 86 27.70 53.54 -2.71
N SER A 87 26.58 53.27 -3.39
CA SER A 87 25.59 54.26 -3.82
C SER A 87 24.72 54.82 -2.69
N GLY A 88 24.75 54.23 -1.49
CA GLY A 88 23.89 54.64 -0.37
C GLY A 88 22.40 54.37 -0.57
N GLN A 89 22.05 53.48 -1.51
CA GLN A 89 20.67 53.13 -1.86
C GLN A 89 20.44 51.61 -1.83
N LEU A 90 19.33 51.19 -1.24
CA LEU A 90 18.85 49.81 -1.23
C LEU A 90 17.47 49.75 -1.87
N LYS A 91 17.23 48.77 -2.73
CA LYS A 91 15.89 48.47 -3.24
C LYS A 91 15.33 47.25 -2.53
N LEU A 92 14.09 47.36 -2.06
CA LEU A 92 13.34 46.29 -1.42
C LEU A 92 12.28 45.78 -2.39
N LEU A 93 12.08 44.47 -2.43
CA LEU A 93 11.04 43.81 -3.22
C LEU A 93 10.28 42.81 -2.35
N HIS A 94 8.95 42.78 -2.50
CA HIS A 94 8.07 41.75 -1.99
C HIS A 94 7.15 41.25 -3.12
N ALA A 95 7.27 39.98 -3.49
CA ALA A 95 6.49 39.37 -4.58
C ALA A 95 6.31 37.86 -4.35
N PHE A 96 5.37 37.23 -5.06
CA PHE A 96 5.28 35.77 -5.10
C PHE A 96 6.33 35.19 -6.07
N GLU A 97 6.99 34.09 -5.68
CA GLU A 97 7.87 33.36 -6.60
C GLU A 97 7.04 32.62 -7.66
N SER A 98 6.94 33.21 -8.86
CA SER A 98 6.14 32.70 -9.99
C SER A 98 6.80 33.06 -11.33
N VAL A 99 6.45 32.33 -12.40
CA VAL A 99 6.95 32.56 -13.78
C VAL A 99 6.56 33.95 -14.31
N HIS A 100 5.47 34.54 -13.78
CA HIS A 100 5.10 35.93 -14.00
C HIS A 100 5.28 36.75 -12.72
N PHE A 101 5.85 37.95 -12.83
CA PHE A 101 6.05 38.84 -11.69
C PHE A 101 4.70 39.27 -11.09
N ILE A 102 4.40 38.83 -9.87
CA ILE A 102 3.19 39.22 -9.13
C ILE A 102 3.63 40.00 -7.86
N PRO A 103 3.55 41.34 -7.88
CA PRO A 103 4.01 42.15 -6.75
C PRO A 103 3.06 42.11 -5.54
N ILE A 104 3.63 42.20 -4.33
CA ILE A 104 2.91 42.33 -3.06
C ILE A 104 3.19 43.72 -2.46
N GLY A 105 2.27 44.66 -2.68
CA GLY A 105 2.41 46.05 -2.27
C GLY A 105 2.03 46.36 -0.82
N ASN A 106 2.28 47.60 -0.40
CA ASN A 106 1.84 48.17 0.89
C ASN A 106 2.40 47.47 2.15
N THR A 107 3.51 46.73 2.06
CA THR A 107 4.13 46.09 3.21
C THR A 107 4.98 47.08 4.02
N PRO A 108 4.75 47.26 5.33
CA PRO A 108 5.61 48.06 6.18
C PRO A 108 7.00 47.42 6.34
N TYR A 109 8.04 48.24 6.25
CA TYR A 109 9.43 47.79 6.46
C TYR A 109 10.18 48.70 7.44
N GLN A 110 11.19 48.13 8.09
CA GLN A 110 12.14 48.84 8.94
C GLN A 110 13.56 48.33 8.68
N ILE A 111 14.50 49.25 8.51
CA ILE A 111 15.92 48.99 8.30
C ILE A 111 16.69 49.60 9.48
N ARG A 112 17.50 48.79 10.18
CA ARG A 112 18.29 49.19 11.35
C ARG A 112 19.77 48.89 11.13
N GLN A 113 20.65 49.85 11.35
CA GLN A 113 22.09 49.64 11.23
C GLN A 113 22.59 48.67 12.31
N ALA A 114 23.23 47.56 11.91
CA ALA A 114 23.58 46.46 12.82
C ALA A 114 24.82 46.76 13.69
N ILE A 115 25.79 47.51 13.16
CA ILE A 115 27.03 47.91 13.84
C ILE A 115 27.19 49.43 13.71
N SER A 116 27.41 50.14 14.82
CA SER A 116 27.83 51.54 14.82
C SER A 116 29.22 51.67 15.41
N SER A 117 30.03 52.57 14.84
CA SER A 117 31.31 52.98 15.40
C SER A 117 31.09 53.57 16.80
N TRP A 118 31.99 53.27 17.75
CA TRP A 118 31.87 53.62 19.17
C TRP A 118 31.39 55.07 19.41
N GLY A 119 30.10 55.22 19.76
CA GLY A 119 29.49 56.49 20.15
C GLY A 119 28.41 57.07 19.21
N GLU A 120 28.21 56.54 18.00
CA GLU A 120 27.19 57.05 17.07
C GLU A 120 25.81 56.37 17.22
N LYS A 121 24.74 57.16 17.10
CA LYS A 121 23.35 56.67 17.11
C LYS A 121 23.10 55.81 15.87
N ARG A 122 22.63 54.57 16.09
CA ARG A 122 22.25 53.63 15.01
C ARG A 122 21.16 54.24 14.14
N GLN A 123 21.37 54.25 12.82
CA GLN A 123 20.38 54.73 11.88
C GLN A 123 19.21 53.74 11.77
N VAL A 124 17.98 54.27 11.86
CA VAL A 124 16.74 53.51 11.67
C VAL A 124 15.91 54.22 10.59
N ILE A 125 15.55 53.49 9.53
CA ILE A 125 14.72 53.98 8.43
C ILE A 125 13.50 53.08 8.32
N SER A 126 12.30 53.64 8.31
CA SER A 126 11.04 52.90 8.13
C SER A 126 10.22 53.48 7.00
N GLY A 127 9.46 52.63 6.32
CA GLY A 127 8.60 53.03 5.20
C GLY A 127 7.59 51.93 4.86
N VAL A 128 6.90 52.11 3.73
CA VAL A 128 5.92 51.16 3.21
C VAL A 128 6.22 50.92 1.73
N LEU A 129 6.13 49.68 1.27
CA LEU A 129 6.29 49.34 -0.16
C LEU A 129 5.16 49.97 -0.99
N ASP A 130 5.46 50.35 -2.24
CA ASP A 130 4.47 50.84 -3.18
C ASP A 130 3.51 49.74 -3.68
N SER A 131 2.55 50.09 -4.54
CA SER A 131 1.56 49.15 -5.11
C SER A 131 2.18 48.06 -5.99
N ASP A 132 3.42 48.24 -6.43
CA ASP A 132 4.20 47.28 -7.22
C ASP A 132 5.18 46.48 -6.33
N GLY A 133 4.97 46.49 -5.00
CA GLY A 133 5.74 45.68 -4.06
C GLY A 133 7.20 46.10 -3.92
N MET A 134 7.52 47.35 -4.26
CA MET A 134 8.89 47.86 -4.26
C MET A 134 9.06 49.08 -3.34
N ALA A 135 10.27 49.29 -2.83
CA ALA A 135 10.67 50.55 -2.22
C ALA A 135 12.16 50.82 -2.47
N THR A 136 12.51 52.08 -2.73
CA THR A 136 13.92 52.51 -2.79
C THR A 136 14.24 53.29 -1.52
N VAL A 137 15.09 52.71 -0.67
CA VAL A 137 15.58 53.34 0.54
C VAL A 137 16.82 54.17 0.22
N THR A 138 16.75 55.47 0.46
CA THR A 138 17.84 56.42 0.20
C THR A 138 18.45 56.93 1.52
N GLY A 139 19.75 57.21 1.51
CA GLY A 139 20.44 57.78 2.67
C GLY A 139 21.02 56.75 3.65
N CYS A 140 21.21 55.50 3.21
CA CYS A 140 21.96 54.50 3.98
C CYS A 140 23.47 54.80 3.91
N THR A 141 24.18 54.62 5.03
CA THR A 141 25.63 54.78 5.11
C THR A 141 26.33 53.74 4.21
N PRO A 142 27.12 54.17 3.21
CA PRO A 142 27.81 53.26 2.30
C PRO A 142 28.64 52.20 3.04
N ASN A 143 28.60 50.96 2.55
CA ASN A 143 29.33 49.79 3.08
C ASN A 143 29.01 49.39 4.53
N SER A 144 27.93 49.91 5.13
CA SER A 144 27.46 49.49 6.45
C SER A 144 26.47 48.33 6.37
N LEU A 145 26.48 47.43 7.35
CA LEU A 145 25.54 46.32 7.46
C LEU A 145 24.23 46.77 8.12
N TYR A 146 23.09 46.46 7.49
CA TYR A 146 21.77 46.75 8.01
C TYR A 146 20.95 45.47 8.21
N GLU A 147 20.20 45.42 9.32
CA GLU A 147 19.12 44.46 9.56
C GLU A 147 17.83 45.04 8.95
N ILE A 148 17.22 44.31 8.03
CA ILE A 148 15.98 44.69 7.33
C ILE A 148 14.88 43.77 7.84
N ALA A 149 13.75 44.36 8.26
CA ALA A 149 12.60 43.65 8.80
C ALA A 149 11.30 44.13 8.15
N PHE A 150 10.41 43.20 7.84
CA PHE A 150 9.05 43.48 7.37
C PHE A 150 8.06 43.17 8.48
N TYR A 151 7.07 44.06 8.68
CA TYR A 151 6.04 43.93 9.71
C TYR A 151 4.66 43.85 9.04
N PRO A 152 4.11 42.66 8.86
CA PRO A 152 2.78 42.48 8.34
C PRO A 152 1.75 42.78 9.45
N ASP A 153 1.04 43.90 9.37
CA ASP A 153 0.02 44.28 10.37
C ASP A 153 -1.35 43.71 9.94
N VAL A 154 -1.65 42.51 10.44
CA VAL A 154 -2.96 41.86 10.28
C VAL A 154 -3.81 42.13 11.52
N SER A 155 -4.98 42.77 11.34
CA SER A 155 -5.90 43.05 12.45
C SER A 155 -6.77 41.82 12.79
N GLN A 156 -7.18 41.70 14.06
CA GLN A 156 -8.10 40.64 14.50
C GLN A 156 -9.43 40.67 13.72
N ARG A 157 -9.89 41.85 13.32
CA ARG A 157 -11.11 42.03 12.51
C ARG A 157 -10.99 41.40 11.12
N GLU A 158 -9.80 41.44 10.51
CA GLU A 158 -9.55 40.81 9.20
C GLU A 158 -9.55 39.28 9.34
N VAL A 159 -9.02 38.73 10.45
CA VAL A 159 -9.09 37.28 10.75
C VAL A 159 -10.52 36.82 11.02
N ASP A 160 -11.29 37.58 11.81
CA ASP A 160 -12.69 37.26 12.11
C ASP A 160 -13.56 37.31 10.83
N ALA A 161 -13.25 38.22 9.90
CA ALA A 161 -13.92 38.32 8.60
C ALA A 161 -13.66 37.11 7.69
N LEU A 162 -12.44 36.55 7.71
CA LEU A 162 -12.10 35.32 6.99
C LEU A 162 -12.84 34.10 7.58
N HIS A 163 -12.91 33.99 8.91
CA HIS A 163 -13.66 32.89 9.53
C HIS A 163 -15.16 32.96 9.19
N ALA A 164 -15.74 34.16 9.20
CA ALA A 164 -17.13 34.36 8.82
C ALA A 164 -17.40 34.03 7.33
N SER A 165 -16.43 34.22 6.43
CA SER A 165 -16.60 33.86 5.02
C SER A 165 -16.63 32.35 4.80
N TYR A 166 -15.87 31.55 5.58
CA TYR A 166 -15.96 30.08 5.55
C TYR A 166 -17.34 29.58 5.98
N GLU A 167 -17.92 30.14 7.05
CA GLU A 167 -19.27 29.75 7.52
C GLU A 167 -20.33 29.95 6.42
N GLY A 168 -20.22 31.04 5.66
CA GLY A 168 -21.09 31.32 4.52
C GLY A 168 -20.96 30.30 3.39
N VAL A 169 -19.74 29.87 3.07
CA VAL A 169 -19.50 28.82 2.05
C VAL A 169 -20.04 27.48 2.53
N ILE A 170 -19.74 27.08 3.76
CA ILE A 170 -20.22 25.82 4.37
C ILE A 170 -21.76 25.77 4.40
N ALA A 171 -22.42 26.88 4.71
CA ALA A 171 -23.88 26.97 4.69
C ALA A 171 -24.46 26.73 3.29
N ASN A 172 -23.88 27.34 2.25
CA ASN A 172 -24.33 27.13 0.87
C ASN A 172 -24.12 25.67 0.40
N LEU A 173 -22.99 25.05 0.76
CA LEU A 173 -22.71 23.65 0.44
C LEU A 173 -23.69 22.70 1.14
N HIS A 174 -24.00 22.97 2.40
CA HIS A 174 -25.03 22.24 3.15
C HIS A 174 -26.40 22.34 2.46
N ASP A 175 -26.82 23.55 2.06
CA ASP A 175 -28.13 23.75 1.42
C ASP A 175 -28.21 23.08 0.04
N TRP A 176 -27.10 23.05 -0.69
CA TRP A 176 -26.98 22.28 -1.93
C TRP A 176 -27.13 20.78 -1.68
N LEU A 177 -26.43 20.20 -0.69
CA LEU A 177 -26.55 18.79 -0.31
C LEU A 177 -27.97 18.43 0.09
N MET A 178 -28.62 19.27 0.91
CA MET A 178 -30.02 19.09 1.31
C MET A 178 -30.97 19.13 0.12
N ASN A 179 -30.76 20.03 -0.82
CA ASN A 179 -31.58 20.12 -2.03
C ASN A 179 -31.38 18.89 -2.92
N GLU A 180 -30.14 18.43 -3.14
CA GLU A 180 -29.87 17.20 -3.90
C GLU A 180 -30.49 15.97 -3.24
N TRP A 181 -30.39 15.86 -1.92
CA TRP A 181 -31.04 14.80 -1.14
C TRP A 181 -32.55 14.76 -1.38
N ASN A 182 -33.21 15.90 -1.16
CA ASN A 182 -34.68 16.00 -1.18
C ASN A 182 -35.30 15.91 -2.58
N THR A 183 -34.53 16.18 -3.64
CA THR A 183 -35.08 16.27 -5.01
C THR A 183 -34.58 15.16 -5.94
N THR A 184 -33.28 14.86 -5.93
CA THR A 184 -32.66 13.94 -6.90
C THR A 184 -32.39 12.57 -6.27
N ILE A 185 -31.74 12.54 -5.11
CA ILE A 185 -31.16 11.31 -4.54
C ILE A 185 -32.23 10.43 -3.90
N ILE A 186 -33.20 11.01 -3.17
CA ILE A 186 -34.26 10.23 -2.53
C ILE A 186 -35.15 9.48 -3.54
N GLU A 187 -35.36 10.04 -4.73
CA GLU A 187 -36.11 9.37 -5.80
C GLU A 187 -35.35 8.16 -6.37
N GLN A 188 -34.01 8.19 -6.38
CA GLN A 188 -33.18 7.03 -6.75
C GLN A 188 -33.30 5.91 -5.73
N TRP A 189 -33.31 6.24 -4.44
CA TRP A 189 -33.56 5.28 -3.37
C TRP A 189 -34.95 4.63 -3.49
N LYS A 190 -35.98 5.40 -3.89
CA LYS A 190 -37.34 4.85 -4.15
C LYS A 190 -37.40 3.96 -5.39
N ALA A 191 -36.59 4.23 -6.41
CA ALA A 191 -36.54 3.47 -7.65
C ALA A 191 -35.67 2.19 -7.57
N MET A 192 -34.94 2.00 -6.46
CA MET A 192 -34.06 0.84 -6.27
C MET A 192 -34.87 -0.45 -6.09
N ALA A 193 -34.78 -1.37 -7.05
CA ALA A 193 -35.33 -2.72 -6.90
C ALA A 193 -34.60 -3.48 -5.77
N PRO A 194 -35.27 -4.37 -5.02
CA PRO A 194 -34.63 -5.15 -3.96
C PRO A 194 -33.59 -6.10 -4.58
N VAL A 195 -32.31 -5.73 -4.49
CA VAL A 195 -31.18 -6.61 -4.80
C VAL A 195 -31.02 -7.58 -3.64
N GLY A 196 -31.09 -8.88 -3.92
CA GLY A 196 -31.22 -9.94 -2.90
C GLY A 196 -30.00 -10.20 -2.03
N ASP A 197 -28.81 -9.66 -2.36
CA ASP A 197 -27.58 -9.90 -1.61
C ASP A 197 -27.00 -8.61 -1.00
N PRO A 198 -27.18 -8.39 0.32
CA PRO A 198 -26.58 -7.28 1.06
C PRO A 198 -25.05 -7.23 1.01
N ARG A 199 -24.36 -8.37 0.81
CA ARG A 199 -22.89 -8.43 0.79
C ARG A 199 -22.33 -7.79 -0.46
N ARG A 200 -22.95 -8.06 -1.62
CA ARG A 200 -22.57 -7.46 -2.90
C ARG A 200 -22.76 -5.95 -2.91
N LEU A 201 -23.83 -5.46 -2.30
CA LEU A 201 -24.08 -4.02 -2.17
C LEU A 201 -23.01 -3.33 -1.31
N LYS A 202 -22.61 -3.97 -0.20
CA LYS A 202 -21.53 -3.47 0.66
C LYS A 202 -20.19 -3.44 -0.07
N GLN A 203 -19.82 -4.51 -0.78
CA GLN A 203 -18.57 -4.57 -1.54
C GLN A 203 -18.49 -3.50 -2.64
N ILE A 204 -19.58 -3.26 -3.37
CA ILE A 204 -19.66 -2.21 -4.39
C ILE A 204 -19.44 -0.83 -3.75
N ASN A 205 -20.11 -0.58 -2.63
CA ASN A 205 -19.98 0.68 -1.91
C ASN A 205 -18.55 0.84 -1.37
N ASP A 206 -18.00 -0.16 -0.68
CA ASP A 206 -16.64 -0.14 -0.12
C ASP A 206 -15.59 0.09 -1.23
N ALA A 207 -15.74 -0.56 -2.39
CA ALA A 207 -14.85 -0.38 -3.54
C ALA A 207 -14.92 1.04 -4.13
N PHE A 208 -16.12 1.59 -4.25
CA PHE A 208 -16.29 2.97 -4.71
C PHE A 208 -15.71 3.97 -3.71
N MET A 209 -15.96 3.78 -2.42
CA MET A 209 -15.45 4.66 -1.37
C MET A 209 -13.93 4.60 -1.27
N ALA A 210 -13.33 3.42 -1.45
CA ALA A 210 -11.87 3.28 -1.58
C ALA A 210 -11.33 3.98 -2.84
N GLY A 211 -12.01 3.82 -3.99
CA GLY A 211 -11.68 4.54 -5.22
C GLY A 211 -11.76 6.06 -5.07
N MET A 212 -12.78 6.55 -4.38
CA MET A 212 -12.94 7.98 -4.08
C MET A 212 -11.89 8.48 -3.09
N GLY A 213 -11.51 7.67 -2.08
CA GLY A 213 -10.37 7.97 -1.19
C GLY A 213 -9.06 8.10 -1.97
N ASN A 214 -8.81 7.21 -2.93
CA ASN A 214 -7.65 7.31 -3.82
C ASN A 214 -7.73 8.52 -4.76
N ALA A 215 -8.91 8.85 -5.31
CA ALA A 215 -9.12 10.03 -6.13
C ALA A 215 -8.91 11.33 -5.33
N LEU A 216 -9.31 11.36 -4.06
CA LEU A 216 -9.04 12.47 -3.16
C LEU A 216 -7.54 12.59 -2.81
N LYS A 217 -6.86 11.46 -2.66
CA LYS A 217 -5.39 11.42 -2.51
C LYS A 217 -4.70 11.96 -3.75
N SER A 218 -5.15 11.58 -4.95
CA SER A 218 -4.67 12.10 -6.24
C SER A 218 -4.99 13.58 -6.41
N LEU A 219 -6.19 14.02 -6.05
CA LEU A 219 -6.61 15.41 -6.15
C LEU A 219 -5.60 16.36 -5.52
N TRP A 220 -5.02 15.97 -4.39
CA TRP A 220 -4.08 16.83 -3.68
C TRP A 220 -2.73 16.96 -4.41
N ASP A 221 -2.28 15.90 -5.09
CA ASP A 221 -1.21 15.98 -6.08
C ASP A 221 -1.64 16.89 -7.26
N ASP A 222 -2.90 16.80 -7.67
CA ASP A 222 -3.48 17.56 -8.79
C ASP A 222 -3.82 19.02 -8.45
N ILE A 223 -3.94 19.44 -7.18
CA ILE A 223 -4.13 20.85 -6.79
C ILE A 223 -2.85 21.66 -7.11
N LYS A 224 -1.67 21.04 -7.00
CA LYS A 224 -0.42 21.62 -7.53
C LYS A 224 -0.48 21.74 -9.05
N MET A 225 -1.11 20.77 -9.72
CA MET A 225 -1.40 20.85 -11.15
C MET A 225 -2.39 21.98 -11.45
N LEU A 226 -3.42 22.24 -10.64
CA LEU A 226 -4.32 23.41 -10.82
C LEU A 226 -3.54 24.71 -10.78
N PHE A 227 -2.66 24.86 -9.79
CA PHE A 227 -1.76 26.02 -9.70
C PHE A 227 -0.86 26.11 -10.95
N HIS A 228 -0.29 24.99 -11.37
CA HIS A 228 0.60 24.93 -12.54
C HIS A 228 -0.14 25.22 -13.87
N VAL A 229 -1.39 24.77 -14.02
CA VAL A 229 -2.29 25.05 -15.16
C VAL A 229 -2.64 26.53 -15.22
N LEU A 230 -2.98 27.13 -14.08
CA LEU A 230 -3.34 28.56 -14.00
C LEU A 230 -2.13 29.47 -14.22
N THR A 231 -0.93 29.02 -13.89
CA THR A 231 0.32 29.77 -14.09
C THR A 231 0.93 29.56 -15.48
N ASN A 232 0.60 28.47 -16.20
CA ASN A 232 1.12 28.13 -17.53
C ASN A 232 -0.02 27.92 -18.54
N LEU A 233 -0.87 28.93 -18.74
CA LEU A 233 -2.10 28.83 -19.53
C LEU A 233 -1.88 28.33 -20.98
N ASP A 234 -0.76 28.67 -21.60
CA ASP A 234 -0.46 28.31 -23.00
C ASP A 234 -0.13 26.82 -23.15
N ASP A 235 0.63 26.24 -22.21
CA ASP A 235 1.00 24.82 -22.22
C ASP A 235 -0.23 23.92 -21.98
N TYR A 236 -1.24 24.46 -21.29
CA TYR A 236 -2.49 23.76 -20.94
C TYR A 236 -3.71 24.22 -21.76
N ALA A 237 -3.52 24.96 -22.85
CA ALA A 237 -4.61 25.50 -23.66
C ALA A 237 -5.59 24.40 -24.16
N ALA A 238 -5.06 23.28 -24.64
CA ALA A 238 -5.86 22.14 -25.12
C ALA A 238 -6.70 21.48 -24.00
N MET A 239 -6.25 21.56 -22.75
CA MET A 239 -6.99 21.09 -21.58
C MET A 239 -8.07 22.10 -21.20
N LEU A 240 -7.73 23.38 -21.08
CA LEU A 240 -8.65 24.44 -20.64
C LEU A 240 -9.81 24.66 -21.62
N LEU A 241 -9.56 24.55 -22.93
CA LEU A 241 -10.60 24.63 -23.97
C LEU A 241 -11.61 23.48 -23.92
N LYS A 242 -11.39 22.45 -23.09
CA LYS A 242 -12.41 21.44 -22.79
C LYS A 242 -13.50 21.99 -21.86
N PHE A 243 -13.17 23.00 -21.05
CA PHE A 243 -14.04 23.54 -19.98
C PHE A 243 -14.63 24.91 -20.33
N ILE A 244 -13.90 25.74 -21.08
CA ILE A 244 -14.28 27.11 -21.43
C ILE A 244 -14.24 27.34 -22.94
N SER A 245 -14.96 28.37 -23.42
CA SER A 245 -14.96 28.74 -24.84
C SER A 245 -13.62 29.37 -25.27
N GLU A 246 -13.30 29.35 -26.56
CA GLU A 246 -12.13 30.07 -27.09
C GLU A 246 -12.17 31.57 -26.77
N ALA A 247 -13.36 32.17 -26.74
CA ALA A 247 -13.55 33.56 -26.35
C ALA A 247 -13.26 33.81 -24.86
N ASP A 248 -13.67 32.89 -23.98
CA ASP A 248 -13.40 32.95 -22.54
C ASP A 248 -11.92 32.69 -22.24
N PHE A 249 -11.27 31.78 -22.99
CA PHE A 249 -9.84 31.53 -22.87
C PHE A 249 -9.00 32.75 -23.32
N ALA A 250 -9.39 33.40 -24.43
CA ALA A 250 -8.77 34.66 -24.85
C ALA A 250 -8.96 35.78 -23.81
N LYS A 251 -10.15 35.85 -23.18
CA LYS A 251 -10.42 36.79 -22.08
C LYS A 251 -9.56 36.50 -20.85
N LEU A 252 -9.41 35.22 -20.48
CA LEU A 252 -8.54 34.77 -19.39
C LEU A 252 -7.09 35.20 -19.62
N LYS A 253 -6.59 35.08 -20.87
CA LYS A 253 -5.25 35.55 -21.25
C LYS A 253 -5.12 37.07 -21.22
N ALA A 254 -6.11 37.81 -21.72
CA ALA A 254 -6.09 39.27 -21.79
C ALA A 254 -6.23 39.98 -20.43
N GLN A 255 -6.95 39.36 -19.48
CA GLN A 255 -7.19 39.89 -18.13
C GLN A 255 -6.52 39.03 -17.04
N ALA A 256 -5.46 38.31 -17.41
CA ALA A 256 -4.76 37.36 -16.55
C ALA A 256 -4.39 37.97 -15.18
N LYS A 257 -3.95 39.23 -15.15
CA LYS A 257 -3.53 39.90 -13.90
C LYS A 257 -4.66 40.05 -12.87
N GLU A 258 -5.90 40.30 -13.28
CA GLU A 258 -7.06 40.49 -12.39
C GLU A 258 -7.77 39.15 -12.13
N LEU A 259 -8.00 38.36 -13.18
CA LEU A 259 -8.78 37.12 -13.10
C LEU A 259 -8.00 35.96 -12.47
N LEU A 260 -6.70 35.83 -12.75
CA LEU A 260 -5.86 34.82 -12.09
C LEU A 260 -5.58 35.18 -10.65
N ARG A 261 -5.57 36.47 -10.28
CA ARG A 261 -5.36 36.90 -8.89
C ARG A 261 -6.40 36.31 -7.96
N THR A 262 -7.68 36.45 -8.30
CA THR A 262 -8.77 35.88 -7.48
C THR A 262 -8.80 34.35 -7.54
N ALA A 263 -8.55 33.76 -8.71
CA ALA A 263 -8.47 32.30 -8.85
C ALA A 263 -7.31 31.68 -8.02
N LEU A 264 -6.14 32.33 -8.00
CA LEU A 264 -4.97 31.90 -7.22
C LEU A 264 -5.19 32.07 -5.72
N LEU A 265 -5.84 33.16 -5.28
CA LEU A 265 -6.23 33.34 -3.88
C LEU A 265 -7.16 32.21 -3.39
N ILE A 266 -8.07 31.76 -4.25
CA ILE A 266 -8.99 30.66 -3.95
C ILE A 266 -8.27 29.30 -3.94
N VAL A 267 -7.43 29.01 -4.93
CA VAL A 267 -6.66 27.75 -4.99
C VAL A 267 -5.68 27.64 -3.84
N ASN A 268 -5.13 28.78 -3.38
CA ASN A 268 -4.21 28.83 -2.26
C ASN A 268 -4.90 28.74 -0.88
N ASP A 269 -6.24 28.79 -0.85
CA ASP A 269 -7.03 28.59 0.35
C ASP A 269 -7.36 27.10 0.54
N GLU A 270 -6.44 26.41 1.22
CA GLU A 270 -6.55 24.99 1.54
C GLU A 270 -7.85 24.61 2.29
N PRO A 271 -8.29 25.32 3.37
CA PRO A 271 -9.57 25.06 4.00
C PRO A 271 -10.75 25.14 3.02
N LEU A 272 -10.75 26.14 2.13
CA LEU A 272 -11.81 26.30 1.15
C LEU A 272 -11.86 25.13 0.15
N MET A 273 -10.71 24.73 -0.40
CA MET A 273 -10.64 23.57 -1.31
C MET A 273 -11.07 22.28 -0.61
N PHE A 274 -10.66 22.12 0.65
CA PHE A 274 -11.08 21.00 1.49
C PHE A 274 -12.61 20.97 1.67
N PHE A 275 -13.28 22.11 1.87
CA PHE A 275 -14.74 22.15 2.01
C PHE A 275 -15.48 21.72 0.75
N TYR A 276 -15.03 22.16 -0.43
CA TYR A 276 -15.62 21.74 -1.70
C TYR A 276 -15.39 20.25 -1.98
N ALA A 277 -14.18 19.75 -1.76
CA ALA A 277 -13.89 18.32 -1.88
C ALA A 277 -14.75 17.49 -0.92
N SER A 278 -14.92 17.97 0.32
CA SER A 278 -15.76 17.34 1.33
C SER A 278 -17.24 17.31 0.97
N ALA A 279 -17.75 18.37 0.34
CA ALA A 279 -19.12 18.40 -0.14
C ALA A 279 -19.36 17.38 -1.26
N VAL A 280 -18.41 17.22 -2.19
CA VAL A 280 -18.48 16.20 -3.25
C VAL A 280 -18.45 14.79 -2.68
N VAL A 281 -17.58 14.53 -1.70
CA VAL A 281 -17.51 13.24 -1.00
C VAL A 281 -18.81 12.95 -0.24
N CYS A 282 -19.33 13.94 0.48
CA CYS A 282 -20.61 13.80 1.18
C CYS A 282 -21.75 13.53 0.20
N TRP A 283 -21.80 14.23 -0.93
CA TRP A 283 -22.79 13.97 -1.98
C TRP A 283 -22.72 12.53 -2.51
N ALA A 284 -21.51 12.02 -2.74
CA ALA A 284 -21.31 10.66 -3.22
C ALA A 284 -21.75 9.60 -2.20
N GLN A 285 -21.56 9.85 -0.89
CA GLN A 285 -22.01 8.98 0.20
C GLN A 285 -23.53 8.83 0.29
N LEU A 286 -24.28 9.82 -0.22
CA LEU A 286 -25.74 9.81 -0.21
C LEU A 286 -26.34 8.92 -1.31
N LEU A 287 -25.55 8.56 -2.33
CA LEU A 287 -26.04 7.81 -3.49
C LEU A 287 -26.37 6.34 -3.16
N PRO A 288 -27.37 5.73 -3.83
CA PRO A 288 -27.61 4.29 -3.71
C PRO A 288 -26.46 3.45 -4.28
N PRO A 289 -26.17 2.26 -3.73
CA PRO A 289 -25.06 1.41 -4.19
C PRO A 289 -25.14 1.00 -5.67
N THR A 290 -26.35 0.88 -6.23
CA THR A 290 -26.55 0.54 -7.66
C THR A 290 -26.13 1.68 -8.58
N THR A 291 -26.42 2.93 -8.19
CA THR A 291 -26.01 4.13 -8.92
C THR A 291 -24.50 4.34 -8.80
N VAL A 292 -23.96 4.07 -7.60
CA VAL A 292 -22.52 4.06 -7.33
C VAL A 292 -21.79 3.10 -8.27
N ALA A 293 -22.28 1.87 -8.45
CA ALA A 293 -21.68 0.88 -9.35
C ALA A 293 -21.52 1.39 -10.79
N GLU A 294 -22.47 2.20 -11.28
CA GLU A 294 -22.43 2.78 -12.62
C GLU A 294 -21.42 3.93 -12.75
N MET A 295 -21.02 4.55 -11.63
CA MET A 295 -20.16 5.73 -11.60
C MET A 295 -18.70 5.44 -11.21
N ILE A 296 -18.36 4.21 -10.81
CA ILE A 296 -17.01 3.84 -10.31
C ILE A 296 -15.91 4.29 -11.29
N SER A 297 -16.11 4.11 -12.60
CA SER A 297 -15.09 4.44 -13.61
C SER A 297 -14.83 5.93 -13.78
N GLU A 298 -15.83 6.78 -13.55
CA GLU A 298 -15.71 8.24 -13.74
C GLU A 298 -14.96 8.90 -12.58
N PHE A 299 -15.16 8.44 -11.34
CA PHE A 299 -14.41 8.95 -10.19
C PHE A 299 -12.92 8.57 -10.26
N ALA A 300 -12.59 7.45 -10.91
CA ALA A 300 -11.21 7.02 -11.11
C ALA A 300 -10.44 7.87 -12.15
N SER A 301 -11.13 8.64 -13.02
CA SER A 301 -10.51 9.35 -14.15
C SER A 301 -10.18 10.83 -13.92
N GLY A 302 -10.03 11.28 -12.66
CA GLY A 302 -9.68 12.68 -12.36
C GLY A 302 -10.87 13.64 -12.24
N LEU A 303 -12.09 13.12 -12.12
CA LEU A 303 -13.34 13.88 -11.97
C LEU A 303 -13.29 15.00 -10.93
N LEU A 304 -12.67 14.74 -9.78
CA LEU A 304 -12.67 15.67 -8.66
C LEU A 304 -11.75 16.88 -8.94
N PHE A 305 -10.67 16.69 -9.70
CA PHE A 305 -9.83 17.76 -10.23
C PHE A 305 -10.61 18.64 -11.21
N ASP A 306 -11.35 18.04 -12.15
CA ASP A 306 -12.15 18.78 -13.13
C ASP A 306 -13.24 19.63 -12.46
N ILE A 307 -13.85 19.13 -11.38
CA ILE A 307 -14.84 19.85 -10.58
C ILE A 307 -14.19 21.05 -9.89
N LEU A 308 -13.05 20.86 -9.22
CA LEU A 308 -12.34 21.96 -8.56
C LEU A 308 -11.82 22.99 -9.56
N LEU A 309 -11.28 22.57 -10.70
CA LEU A 309 -10.89 23.47 -11.79
C LEU A 309 -12.10 24.28 -12.27
N GLY A 310 -13.27 23.65 -12.42
CA GLY A 310 -14.52 24.31 -12.77
C GLY A 310 -14.97 25.34 -11.73
N ILE A 311 -14.88 25.01 -10.44
CA ILE A 311 -15.19 25.92 -9.32
C ILE A 311 -14.24 27.13 -9.31
N VAL A 312 -12.95 26.90 -9.50
CA VAL A 312 -11.93 27.95 -9.51
C VAL A 312 -12.08 28.89 -10.71
N LEU A 313 -12.27 28.33 -11.92
CA LEU A 313 -12.46 29.13 -13.13
C LEU A 313 -13.78 29.90 -13.13
N SER A 314 -14.84 29.31 -12.57
CA SER A 314 -16.16 29.95 -12.57
C SER A 314 -16.38 30.90 -11.40
N GLY A 315 -16.04 30.50 -10.18
CA GLY A 315 -16.18 31.32 -8.97
C GLY A 315 -15.04 32.30 -8.76
N GLY A 316 -13.82 31.96 -9.19
CA GLY A 316 -12.63 32.81 -9.05
C GLY A 316 -12.39 33.74 -10.23
N ALA A 317 -12.40 33.21 -11.45
CA ALA A 317 -12.20 34.00 -12.68
C ALA A 317 -13.51 34.50 -13.33
N GLY A 318 -14.68 34.15 -12.77
CA GLY A 318 -15.98 34.61 -13.28
C GLY A 318 -16.34 34.07 -14.66
N LEU A 319 -15.76 32.95 -15.08
CA LEU A 319 -15.94 32.38 -16.42
C LEU A 319 -17.12 31.40 -16.48
N ALA A 320 -17.75 31.34 -17.65
CA ALA A 320 -18.82 30.38 -17.92
C ALA A 320 -18.24 29.00 -18.26
N VAL A 321 -17.93 28.21 -17.24
CA VAL A 321 -17.54 26.79 -17.40
C VAL A 321 -18.75 25.91 -17.73
N ARG A 322 -18.61 25.04 -18.74
CA ARG A 322 -19.54 23.93 -18.99
C ARG A 322 -18.84 22.63 -18.65
N TYR A 323 -19.38 21.93 -17.66
CA TYR A 323 -18.92 20.58 -17.35
C TYR A 323 -19.52 19.61 -18.36
N ALA A 324 -18.69 18.85 -19.08
CA ALA A 324 -19.14 17.83 -20.03
C ALA A 324 -18.21 16.63 -19.98
N VAL A 325 -18.73 15.46 -19.55
CA VAL A 325 -18.00 14.19 -19.53
C VAL A 325 -17.74 13.75 -20.97
N LYS A 326 -16.61 14.15 -21.54
CA LYS A 326 -16.35 13.97 -22.99
C LYS A 326 -15.80 12.59 -23.36
N GLY A 327 -15.65 11.66 -22.40
CA GLY A 327 -15.16 10.30 -22.64
C GLY A 327 -16.20 9.28 -23.13
N VAL A 328 -17.50 9.56 -23.01
CA VAL A 328 -18.54 8.51 -23.14
C VAL A 328 -19.53 8.73 -24.30
N ARG A 329 -19.39 9.77 -25.14
CA ARG A 329 -20.33 9.93 -26.28
C ARG A 329 -20.29 8.80 -27.34
N THR A 330 -19.41 7.82 -27.20
CA THR A 330 -19.37 6.59 -28.01
C THR A 330 -20.08 5.38 -27.37
N VAL A 331 -20.51 5.44 -26.10
CA VAL A 331 -21.30 4.40 -25.41
C VAL A 331 -22.49 5.07 -24.72
N LYS A 332 -23.73 4.58 -24.89
CA LYS A 332 -24.94 5.18 -24.30
C LYS A 332 -24.70 5.58 -22.83
N ALA A 333 -24.73 6.88 -22.53
CA ALA A 333 -24.53 7.39 -21.17
C ALA A 333 -25.52 6.69 -20.23
N SER A 334 -24.98 5.99 -19.22
CA SER A 334 -25.78 5.34 -18.17
C SER A 334 -26.52 6.39 -17.34
N GLY A 335 -27.59 5.98 -16.65
CA GLY A 335 -28.41 6.90 -15.85
C GLY A 335 -27.60 7.59 -14.75
N GLY A 336 -26.63 6.89 -14.16
CA GLY A 336 -25.71 7.44 -13.17
C GLY A 336 -24.90 8.64 -13.68
N VAL A 337 -24.19 8.53 -14.80
CA VAL A 337 -23.28 9.58 -15.29
C VAL A 337 -24.01 10.91 -15.56
N VAL A 338 -25.25 10.85 -16.03
CA VAL A 338 -26.08 12.06 -16.26
C VAL A 338 -26.46 12.77 -14.96
N ILE A 339 -26.65 12.03 -13.86
CA ILE A 339 -26.96 12.59 -12.54
C ILE A 339 -25.73 13.33 -12.00
N LEU A 340 -24.55 12.71 -12.13
CA LEU A 340 -23.28 13.32 -11.76
C LEU A 340 -23.04 14.64 -12.50
N GLU A 341 -23.16 14.65 -13.83
CA GLU A 341 -22.97 15.85 -14.66
C GLU A 341 -23.87 17.01 -14.19
N LYS A 342 -25.15 16.73 -13.93
CA LYS A 342 -26.11 17.73 -13.44
C LYS A 342 -25.80 18.24 -12.04
N ALA A 343 -25.46 17.35 -11.11
CA ALA A 343 -25.15 17.71 -9.73
C ALA A 343 -23.88 18.58 -9.68
N MET A 344 -22.85 18.21 -10.46
CA MET A 344 -21.60 18.97 -10.52
C MET A 344 -21.76 20.31 -11.22
N GLN A 345 -22.57 20.39 -12.29
CA GLN A 345 -22.88 21.67 -12.91
C GLN A 345 -23.61 22.61 -11.93
N LYS A 346 -24.54 22.10 -11.11
CA LYS A 346 -25.19 22.91 -10.05
C LYS A 346 -24.19 23.39 -8.98
N LEU A 347 -23.22 22.56 -8.61
CA LEU A 347 -22.16 22.93 -7.66
C LEU A 347 -21.25 24.03 -8.23
N ILE A 348 -20.87 23.91 -9.51
CA ILE A 348 -20.13 24.94 -10.25
C ILE A 348 -20.96 26.23 -10.36
N ASP A 349 -22.25 26.15 -10.67
CA ASP A 349 -23.11 27.33 -10.74
C ASP A 349 -23.29 28.00 -9.36
N LEU A 350 -23.35 27.21 -8.27
CA LEU A 350 -23.35 27.72 -6.89
C LEU A 350 -22.07 28.52 -6.59
N SER A 351 -20.92 28.05 -7.10
CA SER A 351 -19.63 28.72 -6.92
C SER A 351 -19.53 30.06 -7.64
N ARG A 352 -20.35 30.32 -8.67
CA ARG A 352 -20.47 31.65 -9.30
C ARG A 352 -21.19 32.70 -8.42
N GLY A 353 -21.85 32.26 -7.35
CA GLY A 353 -22.55 33.16 -6.43
C GLY A 353 -21.62 34.13 -5.68
N HIS A 354 -22.20 35.13 -5.00
CA HIS A 354 -21.45 36.17 -4.28
C HIS A 354 -20.55 35.63 -3.13
N ALA A 355 -20.60 34.34 -2.79
CA ALA A 355 -19.89 33.76 -1.66
C ALA A 355 -18.37 33.60 -1.90
N LEU A 356 -17.93 33.02 -3.02
CA LEU A 356 -16.50 32.86 -3.33
C LEU A 356 -15.80 34.19 -3.62
N LYS A 357 -16.50 35.11 -4.28
CA LYS A 357 -15.98 36.47 -4.51
C LYS A 357 -15.82 37.24 -3.19
N ARG A 358 -16.81 37.20 -2.29
CA ARG A 358 -16.69 37.78 -0.93
C ARG A 358 -15.62 37.10 -0.11
N HIS A 359 -15.45 35.79 -0.28
CA HIS A 359 -14.38 35.03 0.37
C HIS A 359 -13.01 35.50 -0.10
N ALA A 360 -12.79 35.63 -1.41
CA ALA A 360 -11.55 36.17 -1.96
C ALA A 360 -11.30 37.62 -1.50
N GLU A 361 -12.33 38.46 -1.43
CA GLU A 361 -12.25 39.83 -0.88
C GLU A 361 -11.87 39.85 0.62
N ALA A 362 -12.26 38.82 1.39
CA ALA A 362 -11.89 38.66 2.80
C ALA A 362 -10.46 38.09 2.99
N VAL A 363 -10.01 37.23 2.07
CA VAL A 363 -8.65 36.67 2.06
C VAL A 363 -7.61 37.70 1.59
N GLU A 364 -7.96 38.57 0.65
CA GLU A 364 -7.07 39.55 0.01
C GLU A 364 -6.23 40.39 1.01
N PRO A 365 -6.81 41.05 2.04
CA PRO A 365 -6.01 41.83 2.99
C PRO A 365 -5.06 40.96 3.84
N LEU A 366 -5.41 39.69 4.09
CA LEU A 366 -4.59 38.75 4.87
C LEU A 366 -3.42 38.20 4.04
N ALA A 367 -3.67 37.90 2.76
CA ALA A 367 -2.66 37.42 1.83
C ALA A 367 -1.68 38.53 1.38
N VAL A 368 -2.14 39.80 1.36
CA VAL A 368 -1.35 40.96 0.91
C VAL A 368 -0.61 41.64 2.07
N LYS A 369 -1.20 41.71 3.27
CA LYS A 369 -0.60 42.37 4.45
C LYS A 369 0.03 41.42 5.45
N GLY A 370 -0.07 40.10 5.28
CA GLY A 370 0.38 39.07 6.23
C GLY A 370 1.64 38.33 5.77
N SER A 371 2.64 38.21 6.66
CA SER A 371 3.63 37.11 6.64
C SER A 371 3.37 36.11 7.77
N ALA A 372 2.19 36.19 8.39
CA ALA A 372 1.79 35.24 9.40
C ALA A 372 1.29 34.00 8.66
N THR A 373 2.00 32.88 8.79
CA THR A 373 1.33 31.58 8.83
C THR A 373 0.19 31.73 9.83
N VAL A 374 -1.05 31.78 9.34
CA VAL A 374 -2.22 31.76 10.21
C VAL A 374 -2.18 30.41 10.90
N ASN A 375 -1.63 30.39 12.11
CA ASN A 375 -1.57 29.20 12.93
C ASN A 375 -3.01 28.90 13.36
N SER A 376 -3.72 28.11 12.55
CA SER A 376 -5.10 27.66 12.77
C SER A 376 -5.25 26.82 14.04
N SER A 377 -4.13 26.52 14.69
CA SER A 377 -4.01 25.72 15.91
C SER A 377 -3.28 26.46 17.04
N GLN A 378 -3.93 27.36 17.77
CA GLN A 378 -3.43 27.71 19.11
C GLN A 378 -3.59 26.48 20.03
N LYS A 379 -2.49 25.78 20.30
CA LYS A 379 -2.40 24.66 21.27
C LYS A 379 -1.96 25.20 22.63
N ALA A 380 -2.71 24.86 23.68
CA ALA A 380 -2.22 24.90 25.06
C ALA A 380 -1.26 23.73 25.27
N THR A 381 -0.06 24.00 25.79
CA THR A 381 1.02 23.02 25.96
C THR A 381 0.78 22.13 27.18
N VAL A 382 0.69 20.81 26.98
CA VAL A 382 0.91 19.81 28.05
C VAL A 382 2.28 19.18 27.81
N GLN A 383 3.18 19.32 28.78
CA GLN A 383 4.47 18.64 28.77
C GLN A 383 4.34 17.21 29.25
N ILE A 384 4.89 16.27 28.49
CA ILE A 384 5.22 14.93 28.99
C ILE A 384 6.71 14.69 28.72
N GLN A 385 7.47 14.55 29.80
CA GLN A 385 8.87 14.14 29.80
C GLN A 385 8.96 12.66 29.43
N SER A 386 9.74 12.30 28.41
CA SER A 386 10.09 10.91 28.13
C SER A 386 11.37 10.54 28.88
N ALA A 387 11.23 9.64 29.86
CA ALA A 387 12.34 8.99 30.54
C ALA A 387 13.06 8.02 29.59
N ALA A 388 14.38 7.94 29.75
CA ALA A 388 15.25 6.99 29.07
C ALA A 388 14.96 5.53 29.48
N GLN A 389 15.07 4.59 28.54
CA GLN A 389 15.46 3.21 28.84
C GLN A 389 16.45 2.72 27.79
N GLY A 390 17.60 2.26 28.29
CA GLY A 390 18.69 1.69 27.50
C GLY A 390 18.37 0.28 27.02
N ILE A 391 18.84 -0.04 25.82
CA ILE A 391 18.80 -1.39 25.27
C ILE A 391 20.12 -2.06 25.61
N SER A 392 20.02 -3.24 26.22
CA SER A 392 21.14 -4.05 26.70
C SER A 392 21.00 -5.48 26.16
N ARG A 393 21.70 -5.76 25.06
CA ARG A 393 22.37 -7.03 24.70
C ARG A 393 22.82 -6.91 23.24
N VAL A 394 24.11 -6.67 23.05
CA VAL A 394 24.75 -6.72 21.75
C VAL A 394 25.39 -8.09 21.66
N GLU A 395 24.88 -8.96 20.79
CA GLU A 395 25.64 -10.13 20.35
C GLU A 395 26.91 -9.62 19.65
N PRO A 396 28.10 -10.20 19.96
CA PRO A 396 29.40 -9.62 19.59
C PRO A 396 29.62 -9.46 18.08
N ASP A 397 28.82 -10.13 17.24
CA ASP A 397 28.94 -10.13 15.77
C ASP A 397 27.92 -9.22 15.07
N THR A 398 27.13 -8.41 15.80
CA THR A 398 26.18 -7.45 15.20
C THR A 398 26.80 -6.08 14.97
N LEU A 399 26.50 -5.45 13.82
CA LEU A 399 27.06 -4.14 13.47
C LEU A 399 26.52 -3.03 14.41
N PRO A 400 27.40 -2.22 15.05
CA PRO A 400 26.96 -1.12 15.88
C PRO A 400 26.43 0.03 15.01
N ILE A 401 25.11 0.19 14.96
CA ILE A 401 24.46 1.28 14.20
C ILE A 401 24.55 2.60 14.99
N ARG A 402 25.31 3.57 14.47
CA ARG A 402 25.26 4.96 14.95
C ARG A 402 24.00 5.64 14.41
N ARG A 403 22.95 5.76 15.23
CA ARG A 403 21.77 6.57 14.89
C ARG A 403 22.15 8.05 14.79
N GLY A 404 22.47 8.52 13.60
CA GLY A 404 22.54 9.94 13.30
C GLY A 404 21.15 10.57 13.42
N LYS A 405 21.04 11.71 14.10
CA LYS A 405 19.82 12.52 14.08
C LYS A 405 19.68 13.12 12.67
N ALA A 406 18.81 12.56 11.85
CA ALA A 406 18.33 13.19 10.63
C ALA A 406 16.80 13.10 10.61
N GLN A 407 16.17 14.27 10.50
CA GLN A 407 14.74 14.48 10.40
C GLN A 407 14.26 14.00 9.03
N ASN A 408 13.69 12.80 8.95
CA ASN A 408 12.75 12.43 7.90
C ASN A 408 11.52 11.89 8.59
N THR A 409 10.65 12.78 9.05
CA THR A 409 9.30 12.39 9.44
C THR A 409 8.64 11.91 8.15
N GLN A 410 8.17 10.67 8.10
CA GLN A 410 7.37 10.10 7.00
C GLN A 410 6.08 9.52 7.59
N VAL A 411 4.90 9.84 7.04
CA VAL A 411 3.62 9.23 7.47
C VAL A 411 3.43 7.94 6.76
N SER A 412 3.19 6.93 7.59
CA SER A 412 2.45 5.76 7.20
C SER A 412 1.10 5.74 7.89
N GLU A 413 0.15 5.07 7.25
CA GLU A 413 -1.06 4.62 7.91
C GLU A 413 -0.69 3.58 8.96
N SER A 414 -0.32 4.01 10.18
CA SER A 414 -0.14 3.09 11.29
C SER A 414 -1.50 2.60 11.80
N ARG A 415 -2.05 1.60 11.12
CA ARG A 415 -3.13 0.81 11.71
C ARG A 415 -2.49 0.00 12.83
N LYS A 416 -2.80 0.33 14.08
CA LYS A 416 -2.41 -0.50 15.23
C LYS A 416 -3.10 -1.86 15.06
N ALA A 417 -2.40 -2.81 14.48
CA ALA A 417 -2.79 -4.22 14.49
C ALA A 417 -2.41 -4.78 15.86
N ASP A 418 -3.31 -5.55 16.47
CA ASP A 418 -2.96 -6.37 17.62
C ASP A 418 -1.91 -7.38 17.14
N ASP A 419 -0.67 -7.21 17.60
CA ASP A 419 0.46 -8.01 17.15
C ASP A 419 1.06 -8.81 18.31
N VAL A 420 1.21 -10.11 18.10
CA VAL A 420 1.82 -11.06 19.06
C VAL A 420 3.02 -11.68 18.37
N SER A 421 4.03 -10.86 18.11
CA SER A 421 5.23 -11.25 17.38
C SER A 421 6.06 -12.24 18.19
N THR A 422 6.01 -13.51 17.79
CA THR A 422 6.86 -14.60 18.28
C THR A 422 7.26 -15.47 17.09
N PRO A 423 8.50 -15.97 17.02
CA PRO A 423 8.90 -16.85 15.93
C PRO A 423 8.09 -18.15 15.99
N ALA A 424 7.77 -18.69 14.82
CA ALA A 424 7.17 -20.02 14.74
C ALA A 424 8.20 -21.04 15.25
N LYS A 425 7.71 -22.11 15.87
CA LYS A 425 8.58 -23.15 16.43
C LYS A 425 8.42 -24.46 15.71
N THR A 426 9.52 -25.19 15.59
CA THR A 426 9.52 -26.61 15.21
C THR A 426 8.87 -27.47 16.30
N PRO A 427 8.52 -28.72 15.99
CA PRO A 427 8.16 -29.73 16.98
C PRO A 427 9.17 -29.97 18.12
N ASN A 428 10.44 -29.60 17.95
CA ASN A 428 11.47 -29.65 18.99
C ASN A 428 11.70 -28.30 19.70
N ASP A 429 10.72 -27.39 19.61
CA ASP A 429 10.66 -26.08 20.27
C ASP A 429 11.78 -25.08 19.90
N LYS A 430 12.44 -25.30 18.75
CA LYS A 430 13.41 -24.36 18.19
C LYS A 430 12.72 -23.34 17.28
N PRO A 431 13.10 -22.06 17.32
CA PRO A 431 12.65 -21.07 16.34
C PRO A 431 12.96 -21.53 14.91
N ALA A 432 12.01 -21.35 14.00
CA ALA A 432 12.18 -21.69 12.59
C ALA A 432 11.32 -20.81 11.68
N ASP A 433 11.85 -20.52 10.49
CA ASP A 433 11.09 -19.98 9.38
C ASP A 433 10.54 -21.14 8.52
N SER A 434 9.79 -20.80 7.47
CA SER A 434 9.28 -21.74 6.47
C SER A 434 10.45 -22.38 5.72
N ALA A 435 10.24 -23.56 5.15
CA ALA A 435 11.25 -24.24 4.37
C ALA A 435 11.80 -23.34 3.24
N GLN A 436 10.96 -22.52 2.62
CA GLN A 436 11.35 -21.58 1.55
C GLN A 436 12.27 -20.45 2.04
N ASN A 437 12.11 -19.97 3.28
CA ASN A 437 12.87 -18.83 3.82
C ASN A 437 14.02 -19.26 4.74
N THR A 438 14.12 -20.54 5.07
CA THR A 438 15.18 -21.05 5.94
C THR A 438 16.50 -21.05 5.19
N CYS A 439 17.57 -20.56 5.82
CA CYS A 439 18.91 -20.59 5.24
C CYS A 439 19.40 -22.04 5.05
N THR A 440 19.92 -22.35 3.86
CA THR A 440 20.43 -23.66 3.45
C THR A 440 21.68 -23.51 2.58
N ASN A 441 22.54 -24.52 2.55
CA ASN A 441 23.73 -24.58 1.66
C ASN A 441 23.47 -25.51 0.46
N ASN A 442 22.65 -25.09 -0.51
CA ASN A 442 22.28 -25.85 -1.73
C ASN A 442 21.70 -27.28 -1.55
N CYS A 443 21.66 -27.76 -0.32
CA CYS A 443 21.03 -28.96 0.16
C CYS A 443 19.91 -28.54 1.10
N PRO A 444 18.80 -29.29 1.18
CA PRO A 444 17.66 -28.99 2.06
C PRO A 444 17.96 -29.16 3.57
N VAL A 445 19.18 -28.94 4.03
CA VAL A 445 19.55 -28.94 5.46
C VAL A 445 19.45 -27.51 6.00
N SER A 446 18.69 -27.30 7.06
CA SER A 446 18.58 -26.01 7.74
C SER A 446 19.91 -25.61 8.39
N MET A 447 20.47 -24.46 8.03
CA MET A 447 21.68 -23.91 8.67
C MET A 447 21.41 -23.38 10.09
N VAL A 448 20.15 -23.41 10.54
CA VAL A 448 19.74 -23.06 11.90
C VAL A 448 19.70 -24.32 12.76
N THR A 449 18.79 -25.24 12.43
CA THR A 449 18.45 -26.38 13.30
C THR A 449 19.13 -27.67 12.87
N GLY A 450 19.74 -27.71 11.69
CA GLY A 450 20.29 -28.91 11.05
C GLY A 450 19.25 -29.97 10.68
N GLU A 451 17.97 -29.61 10.65
CA GLU A 451 16.92 -30.47 10.13
C GLU A 451 17.00 -30.61 8.62
N GLU A 452 16.59 -31.76 8.08
CA GLU A 452 16.21 -31.87 6.68
C GLU A 452 14.84 -31.22 6.48
N LEU A 453 14.73 -30.37 5.45
CA LEU A 453 13.53 -29.65 5.02
C LEU A 453 13.25 -29.98 3.54
N LEU A 454 12.86 -31.23 3.30
CA LEU A 454 12.66 -31.73 1.94
C LEU A 454 11.21 -31.51 1.49
N THR A 455 11.00 -30.54 0.59
CA THR A 455 9.68 -30.27 0.00
C THR A 455 9.63 -30.80 -1.44
N LEU A 456 8.62 -31.62 -1.74
CA LEU A 456 8.42 -32.22 -3.06
C LEU A 456 6.97 -32.00 -3.51
N THR A 457 6.79 -31.65 -4.79
CA THR A 457 5.45 -31.50 -5.39
C THR A 457 5.12 -32.78 -6.16
N ASP A 458 4.10 -33.49 -5.69
CA ASP A 458 3.69 -34.77 -6.28
C ASP A 458 2.52 -34.60 -7.26
N GLY A 459 1.87 -33.43 -7.29
CA GLY A 459 0.80 -33.10 -8.22
C GLY A 459 0.24 -31.70 -7.99
N GLU A 460 -0.76 -31.31 -8.78
CA GLU A 460 -1.41 -30.00 -8.67
C GLU A 460 -2.91 -30.11 -9.00
N LEU A 461 -3.73 -29.37 -8.27
CA LEU A 461 -5.09 -29.03 -8.66
C LEU A 461 -5.07 -27.69 -9.37
N ASP A 462 -5.25 -27.68 -10.67
CA ASP A 462 -5.33 -26.47 -11.46
C ASP A 462 -6.73 -25.81 -11.37
N GLY A 463 -6.80 -24.51 -11.68
CA GLY A 463 -8.05 -23.77 -11.63
C GLY A 463 -7.87 -22.28 -11.36
N LEU A 464 -8.92 -21.63 -10.86
CA LEU A 464 -8.87 -20.23 -10.41
C LEU A 464 -7.98 -20.04 -9.18
N LEU A 465 -7.96 -21.04 -8.30
CA LEU A 465 -7.08 -21.11 -7.14
C LEU A 465 -6.20 -22.37 -7.26
N PRO A 466 -5.09 -22.30 -8.00
CA PRO A 466 -4.19 -23.43 -8.17
C PRO A 466 -3.64 -23.89 -6.82
N PHE A 467 -3.60 -25.21 -6.61
CA PHE A 467 -3.20 -25.81 -5.35
C PHE A 467 -2.19 -26.94 -5.59
N PRO A 468 -0.88 -26.72 -5.31
CA PRO A 468 0.12 -27.75 -5.42
C PRO A 468 -0.07 -28.76 -4.29
N TRP A 469 -0.17 -30.03 -4.65
CA TRP A 469 -0.12 -31.13 -3.70
C TRP A 469 1.34 -31.45 -3.39
N THR A 470 1.83 -30.85 -2.31
CA THR A 470 3.19 -31.06 -1.82
C THR A 470 3.22 -32.04 -0.66
N ARG A 471 4.32 -32.77 -0.55
CA ARG A 471 4.74 -33.47 0.66
C ARG A 471 6.03 -32.83 1.18
N LEU A 472 6.15 -32.75 2.50
CA LEU A 472 7.29 -32.14 3.17
C LEU A 472 7.79 -33.08 4.26
N TYR A 473 9.08 -33.39 4.24
CA TYR A 473 9.75 -34.04 5.36
C TYR A 473 10.45 -33.01 6.21
N ARG A 474 10.23 -33.07 7.53
CA ARG A 474 10.94 -32.27 8.53
C ARG A 474 11.50 -33.19 9.61
N THR A 475 12.82 -33.16 9.84
CA THR A 475 13.45 -34.06 10.82
C THR A 475 12.87 -33.91 12.23
N SER A 476 12.60 -32.70 12.72
CA SER A 476 11.99 -32.57 14.06
C SER A 476 10.57 -33.13 14.14
N ALA A 477 9.90 -33.38 13.01
CA ALA A 477 8.61 -34.04 12.97
C ALA A 477 8.69 -35.58 12.93
N ALA A 478 9.87 -36.19 13.12
CA ALA A 478 10.06 -37.65 13.09
C ALA A 478 9.16 -38.45 14.08
N GLU A 479 8.62 -37.80 15.10
CA GLU A 479 7.67 -38.39 16.06
C GLU A 479 6.19 -38.15 15.68
N ILE A 480 5.92 -37.43 14.60
CA ILE A 480 4.58 -37.00 14.18
C ILE A 480 4.20 -37.71 12.87
N ASP A 481 3.11 -38.46 12.91
CA ASP A 481 2.49 -39.05 11.72
C ASP A 481 1.22 -38.26 11.34
N SER A 482 1.30 -37.54 10.22
CA SER A 482 0.19 -36.72 9.70
C SER A 482 -0.56 -37.39 8.54
N GLY A 483 -0.43 -38.71 8.39
CA GLY A 483 -1.07 -39.50 7.34
C GLY A 483 -0.15 -39.85 6.16
N LEU A 484 0.98 -39.14 5.98
CA LEU A 484 2.03 -39.51 5.02
C LEU A 484 3.20 -40.28 5.67
N GLY A 485 3.02 -40.78 6.89
CA GLY A 485 4.06 -41.42 7.68
C GLY A 485 4.82 -40.44 8.56
N TYR A 486 5.65 -40.99 9.46
CA TYR A 486 6.42 -40.19 10.42
C TYR A 486 7.39 -39.22 9.74
N GLY A 487 7.46 -37.98 10.24
CA GLY A 487 8.29 -36.92 9.66
C GLY A 487 7.70 -36.23 8.44
N TRP A 488 6.70 -36.84 7.79
CA TRP A 488 6.07 -36.32 6.58
C TRP A 488 4.73 -35.63 6.85
N SER A 489 4.53 -34.49 6.22
CA SER A 489 3.27 -33.77 6.10
C SER A 489 2.94 -33.50 4.63
N HIS A 490 1.74 -33.02 4.37
CA HIS A 490 1.31 -32.58 3.03
C HIS A 490 0.67 -31.19 3.09
N SER A 491 0.51 -30.57 1.93
CA SER A 491 -0.14 -29.26 1.70
C SER A 491 -1.49 -29.01 2.41
N LEU A 492 -2.20 -30.05 2.86
CA LEU A 492 -3.46 -29.94 3.64
C LEU A 492 -3.31 -30.31 5.12
N SER A 493 -2.11 -30.62 5.61
CA SER A 493 -1.83 -31.02 6.99
C SER A 493 -1.91 -29.88 8.02
N HIS A 494 -2.66 -28.82 7.74
CA HIS A 494 -2.87 -27.75 8.70
C HIS A 494 -3.82 -28.21 9.82
N ARG A 495 -3.47 -27.88 11.07
CA ARG A 495 -4.25 -28.18 12.26
C ARG A 495 -4.36 -26.95 13.15
N LEU A 496 -5.47 -26.85 13.86
CA LEU A 496 -5.68 -25.82 14.86
C LEU A 496 -5.98 -26.49 16.19
N VAL A 497 -5.12 -26.26 17.17
CA VAL A 497 -5.21 -26.88 18.50
C VAL A 497 -5.43 -25.78 19.53
N GLN A 498 -6.37 -25.99 20.45
CA GLN A 498 -6.57 -25.09 21.58
C GLN A 498 -5.79 -25.59 22.80
N GLU A 499 -4.95 -24.72 23.36
CA GLU A 499 -4.21 -24.95 24.62
C GLU A 499 -4.53 -23.78 25.58
N GLY A 500 -5.39 -24.05 26.56
CA GLY A 500 -5.89 -23.02 27.48
C GLY A 500 -6.62 -21.89 26.75
N ASP A 501 -6.13 -20.65 26.94
CA ASP A 501 -6.67 -19.43 26.32
C ASP A 501 -5.97 -19.07 24.98
N SER A 502 -5.18 -19.99 24.43
CA SER A 502 -4.44 -19.81 23.18
C SER A 502 -4.84 -20.83 22.12
N LEU A 503 -4.70 -20.43 20.87
CA LEU A 503 -4.79 -21.29 19.69
C LEU A 503 -3.40 -21.48 19.10
N ILE A 504 -3.05 -22.72 18.80
CA ILE A 504 -1.81 -23.09 18.14
C ILE A 504 -2.16 -23.52 16.73
N TRP A 505 -1.75 -22.72 15.76
CA TRP A 505 -1.77 -23.13 14.36
C TRP A 505 -0.54 -23.99 14.09
N ILE A 506 -0.79 -25.24 13.70
CA ILE A 506 0.24 -26.12 13.18
C ILE A 506 0.08 -26.12 11.67
N ASP A 507 1.02 -25.51 10.96
CA ASP A 507 0.93 -25.42 9.50
C ASP A 507 1.31 -26.74 8.81
N HIS A 508 1.18 -26.76 7.47
CA HIS A 508 1.55 -27.90 6.65
C HIS A 508 3.04 -28.30 6.72
N GLU A 509 3.91 -27.49 7.33
CA GLU A 509 5.32 -27.81 7.56
C GLU A 509 5.58 -28.30 9.00
N ASN A 510 4.52 -28.54 9.78
CA ASN A 510 4.54 -28.83 11.21
C ASN A 510 5.09 -27.70 12.10
N ARG A 511 5.18 -26.47 11.61
CA ARG A 511 5.56 -25.31 12.44
C ARG A 511 4.38 -24.88 13.30
N ARG A 512 4.68 -24.49 14.55
CA ARG A 512 3.71 -24.09 15.56
C ARG A 512 3.74 -22.58 15.75
N THR A 513 2.64 -21.90 15.42
CA THR A 513 2.44 -20.48 15.67
C THR A 513 1.32 -20.29 16.68
N VAL A 514 1.61 -19.56 17.76
CA VAL A 514 0.65 -19.34 18.85
C VAL A 514 -0.07 -18.01 18.64
N PHE A 515 -1.39 -18.04 18.79
CA PHE A 515 -2.28 -16.88 18.76
C PHE A 515 -3.18 -16.86 19.99
N PRO A 516 -3.52 -15.68 20.54
CA PRO A 516 -4.68 -15.53 21.40
C PRO A 516 -5.97 -15.89 20.63
N ILE A 517 -7.00 -16.34 21.33
CA ILE A 517 -8.31 -16.62 20.72
C ILE A 517 -8.93 -15.32 20.17
N PRO A 518 -9.26 -15.23 18.86
CA PRO A 518 -9.95 -14.07 18.30
C PRO A 518 -11.34 -13.88 18.91
N SER A 519 -11.78 -12.64 19.00
CA SER A 519 -13.11 -12.28 19.50
C SER A 519 -13.72 -11.16 18.69
N VAL A 520 -15.01 -10.86 18.90
CA VAL A 520 -15.65 -9.69 18.26
C VAL A 520 -14.91 -8.38 18.60
N GLN A 521 -14.26 -8.30 19.76
CA GLN A 521 -13.46 -7.15 20.17
C GLN A 521 -12.06 -7.12 19.54
N ARG A 522 -11.52 -8.30 19.18
CA ARG A 522 -10.22 -8.50 18.54
C ARG A 522 -10.38 -9.46 17.35
N PRO A 523 -11.00 -9.00 16.25
CA PRO A 523 -11.36 -9.88 15.15
C PRO A 523 -10.17 -10.23 14.25
N ALA A 524 -9.02 -9.57 14.41
CA ALA A 524 -7.81 -9.82 13.65
C ALA A 524 -6.58 -9.66 14.56
N ILE A 525 -5.70 -10.66 14.56
CA ILE A 525 -4.45 -10.66 15.34
C ILE A 525 -3.32 -11.07 14.41
N THR A 526 -2.25 -10.28 14.35
CA THR A 526 -1.06 -10.56 13.55
C THR A 526 0.06 -11.16 14.40
N ASN A 527 0.97 -11.88 13.78
CA ASN A 527 2.25 -12.27 14.31
C ASN A 527 3.29 -12.02 13.22
N ARG A 528 3.99 -10.87 13.30
CA ARG A 528 4.93 -10.43 12.25
C ARG A 528 6.15 -11.33 12.14
N LEU A 529 6.69 -11.81 13.27
CA LEU A 529 7.83 -12.75 13.26
C LEU A 529 7.51 -14.07 12.58
N SER A 530 6.31 -14.61 12.78
CA SER A 530 5.83 -15.81 12.07
C SER A 530 5.25 -15.52 10.68
N ARG A 531 5.15 -14.25 10.29
CA ARG A 531 4.48 -13.77 9.07
C ARG A 531 3.08 -14.37 8.90
N ALA A 532 2.33 -14.44 9.99
CA ALA A 532 1.03 -15.09 10.04
C ALA A 532 -0.02 -14.20 10.71
N ALA A 533 -1.29 -14.43 10.42
CA ALA A 533 -2.40 -13.73 11.04
C ALA A 533 -3.60 -14.65 11.21
N ILE A 534 -4.38 -14.40 12.26
CA ILE A 534 -5.65 -15.07 12.52
C ILE A 534 -6.78 -14.04 12.54
N TYR A 535 -7.90 -14.40 11.92
CA TYR A 535 -9.10 -13.58 11.82
C TYR A 535 -10.31 -14.37 12.28
N LEU A 536 -11.28 -13.67 12.87
CA LEU A 536 -12.63 -14.18 13.10
C LEU A 536 -13.41 -14.09 11.78
N GLY A 537 -13.99 -15.20 11.34
CA GLY A 537 -14.83 -15.24 10.14
C GLY A 537 -16.19 -14.57 10.33
N ASP A 538 -16.98 -14.53 9.25
CA ASP A 538 -18.36 -14.02 9.29
C ASP A 538 -19.27 -14.87 10.20
N ASP A 539 -19.01 -16.19 10.22
CA ASP A 539 -19.54 -17.10 11.23
C ASP A 539 -18.60 -17.06 12.44
N PRO A 540 -19.07 -16.76 13.67
CA PRO A 540 -18.23 -16.81 14.86
C PRO A 540 -17.58 -18.18 15.15
N ALA A 541 -18.10 -19.26 14.56
CA ALA A 541 -17.50 -20.59 14.59
C ALA A 541 -16.41 -20.81 13.53
N GLU A 542 -16.22 -19.87 12.61
CA GLU A 542 -15.19 -19.90 11.58
C GLU A 542 -14.00 -19.02 12.00
N LEU A 543 -12.80 -19.59 11.88
CA LEU A 543 -11.53 -18.89 12.06
C LEU A 543 -10.77 -18.93 10.74
N ILE A 544 -10.20 -17.81 10.34
CA ILE A 544 -9.44 -17.69 9.09
C ILE A 544 -7.99 -17.45 9.46
N LEU A 545 -7.09 -18.30 8.98
CA LEU A 545 -5.65 -18.15 9.15
C LEU A 545 -5.01 -17.76 7.82
N ALA A 546 -4.07 -16.83 7.85
CA ALA A 546 -3.28 -16.44 6.70
C ALA A 546 -1.80 -16.53 7.05
N ALA A 547 -1.00 -17.04 6.11
CA ALA A 547 0.45 -16.87 6.13
C ALA A 547 0.84 -15.96 4.96
N ALA A 548 1.81 -15.09 5.20
CA ALA A 548 2.43 -14.32 4.13
C ALA A 548 3.19 -15.27 3.20
N GLY A 549 3.13 -14.96 1.91
CA GLY A 549 3.80 -15.70 0.85
C GLY A 549 3.47 -15.05 -0.49
N ASP A 550 4.08 -15.55 -1.57
CA ASP A 550 3.92 -14.98 -2.91
C ASP A 550 2.47 -14.98 -3.39
N THR A 551 1.69 -15.96 -2.96
CA THR A 551 0.24 -16.04 -3.17
C THR A 551 -0.47 -16.15 -1.82
N PRO A 552 -1.03 -15.05 -1.27
CA PRO A 552 -1.69 -15.10 0.03
C PRO A 552 -2.91 -16.01 -0.03
N ARG A 553 -2.91 -17.03 0.83
CA ARG A 553 -4.02 -17.98 1.00
C ARG A 553 -4.66 -17.79 2.36
N PHE A 554 -5.97 -17.93 2.39
CA PHE A 554 -6.79 -17.90 3.59
C PHE A 554 -7.26 -19.32 3.89
N TYR A 555 -6.85 -19.85 5.03
CA TYR A 555 -7.20 -21.19 5.51
C TYR A 555 -8.37 -21.06 6.48
N HIS A 556 -9.52 -21.61 6.10
CA HIS A 556 -10.75 -21.53 6.87
C HIS A 556 -10.90 -22.75 7.77
N PHE A 557 -11.00 -22.52 9.08
CA PHE A 557 -11.18 -23.55 10.09
C PHE A 557 -12.55 -23.42 10.72
N ARG A 558 -13.20 -24.57 10.95
CA ARG A 558 -14.37 -24.64 11.82
C ARG A 558 -13.94 -25.02 13.22
N ARG A 559 -14.34 -24.23 14.20
CA ARG A 559 -14.04 -24.49 15.61
C ARG A 559 -14.75 -25.74 16.10
N ASP A 560 -14.06 -26.48 16.95
CA ASP A 560 -14.58 -27.59 17.73
C ASP A 560 -14.00 -27.55 19.15
N THR A 561 -14.22 -28.60 19.95
CA THR A 561 -13.72 -28.68 21.33
C THR A 561 -12.19 -28.82 21.42
N GLY A 562 -11.50 -29.16 20.33
CA GLY A 562 -10.06 -29.36 20.27
C GLY A 562 -9.28 -28.18 19.65
N GLY A 563 -9.98 -27.20 19.08
CA GLY A 563 -9.41 -26.01 18.43
C GLY A 563 -10.11 -25.71 17.12
N GLY A 564 -9.93 -26.60 16.13
CA GLY A 564 -10.73 -26.61 14.91
C GLY A 564 -10.11 -27.42 13.76
N TYR A 565 -10.89 -27.62 12.71
CA TYR A 565 -10.47 -28.37 11.52
C TYR A 565 -10.65 -27.56 10.24
N LEU A 566 -9.73 -27.74 9.29
CA LEU A 566 -9.76 -27.07 7.99
C LEU A 566 -11.00 -27.49 7.18
N ILE A 567 -11.72 -26.51 6.65
CA ILE A 567 -12.96 -26.67 5.86
C ILE A 567 -12.88 -26.07 4.45
N ALA A 568 -12.05 -25.05 4.25
CA ALA A 568 -11.87 -24.42 2.95
C ALA A 568 -10.53 -23.67 2.87
N ILE A 569 -10.11 -23.37 1.64
CA ILE A 569 -9.00 -22.47 1.33
C ILE A 569 -9.52 -21.44 0.34
N SER A 570 -9.23 -20.16 0.54
CA SER A 570 -9.60 -19.10 -0.42
C SER A 570 -8.46 -18.14 -0.71
N ASP A 571 -8.68 -17.28 -1.71
CA ASP A 571 -7.83 -16.13 -2.02
C ASP A 571 -8.54 -14.79 -1.74
N ALA A 572 -7.89 -13.67 -2.08
CA ALA A 572 -8.43 -12.32 -1.91
C ALA A 572 -9.66 -12.01 -2.80
N TYR A 573 -9.85 -12.77 -3.89
CA TYR A 573 -11.01 -12.66 -4.78
C TYR A 573 -12.21 -13.50 -4.32
N GLY A 574 -12.04 -14.28 -3.24
CA GLY A 574 -13.05 -15.21 -2.75
C GLY A 574 -13.17 -16.47 -3.61
N ASN A 575 -12.22 -16.74 -4.52
CA ASN A 575 -12.13 -18.06 -5.13
C ASN A 575 -11.86 -19.06 -4.02
N ARG A 576 -12.62 -20.15 -3.96
CA ARG A 576 -12.65 -21.06 -2.82
C ARG A 576 -12.47 -22.51 -3.25
N LEU A 577 -11.61 -23.24 -2.55
CA LEU A 577 -11.51 -24.69 -2.56
C LEU A 577 -12.16 -25.22 -1.29
N GLU A 578 -13.03 -26.21 -1.44
CA GLU A 578 -13.79 -26.78 -0.33
C GLU A 578 -13.27 -28.17 0.02
N LEU A 579 -13.25 -28.48 1.32
CA LEU A 579 -12.83 -29.77 1.82
C LEU A 579 -14.05 -30.58 2.28
N SER A 580 -14.16 -31.81 1.78
CA SER A 580 -15.06 -32.83 2.34
C SER A 580 -14.28 -33.83 3.17
N ARG A 581 -14.95 -34.45 4.14
CA ARG A 581 -14.36 -35.44 5.04
C ARG A 581 -15.08 -36.78 4.97
N ASP A 582 -14.36 -37.85 5.27
CA ASP A 582 -14.96 -39.17 5.44
C ASP A 582 -15.61 -39.33 6.83
N LEU A 583 -16.21 -40.50 7.08
CA LEU A 583 -16.88 -40.81 8.35
C LEU A 583 -15.92 -40.87 9.55
N LEU A 584 -14.61 -40.99 9.31
CA LEU A 584 -13.57 -40.95 10.34
C LEU A 584 -13.02 -39.53 10.55
N GLY A 585 -13.59 -38.53 9.87
CA GLY A 585 -13.18 -37.13 9.98
C GLY A 585 -11.91 -36.80 9.20
N ARG A 586 -11.39 -37.70 8.35
CA ARG A 586 -10.20 -37.43 7.51
C ARG A 586 -10.60 -36.68 6.26
N ILE A 587 -9.69 -35.88 5.71
CA ILE A 587 -9.94 -35.14 4.46
C ILE A 587 -10.10 -36.16 3.33
N ARG A 588 -11.26 -36.18 2.69
CA ARG A 588 -11.55 -37.07 1.56
C ARG A 588 -11.29 -36.38 0.23
N ARG A 589 -11.78 -35.15 0.06
CA ARG A 589 -11.73 -34.45 -1.23
C ARG A 589 -11.47 -32.97 -1.02
N LEU A 590 -10.56 -32.41 -1.80
CA LEU A 590 -10.38 -30.97 -2.00
C LEU A 590 -10.96 -30.62 -3.36
N SER A 591 -12.04 -29.83 -3.43
CA SER A 591 -12.74 -29.55 -4.68
C SER A 591 -12.90 -28.06 -4.94
N SER A 592 -12.70 -27.66 -6.19
CA SER A 592 -13.23 -26.40 -6.71
C SER A 592 -14.74 -26.56 -6.97
N PRO A 593 -15.57 -25.56 -6.64
CA PRO A 593 -17.02 -25.62 -6.87
C PRO A 593 -17.36 -26.07 -8.31
N SER A 594 -17.95 -27.26 -8.42
CA SER A 594 -18.49 -27.85 -9.66
C SER A 594 -17.51 -28.03 -10.84
N SER A 595 -16.20 -28.18 -10.61
CA SER A 595 -15.23 -28.37 -11.72
C SER A 595 -14.25 -29.53 -11.55
N ARG A 596 -13.35 -29.45 -10.57
CA ARG A 596 -12.18 -30.33 -10.40
C ARG A 596 -11.92 -30.59 -8.93
N ALA A 597 -11.29 -31.72 -8.64
CA ALA A 597 -10.96 -32.09 -7.27
C ALA A 597 -9.73 -32.99 -7.16
N LEU A 598 -9.11 -32.99 -5.99
CA LEU A 598 -8.21 -34.04 -5.54
C LEU A 598 -8.96 -34.95 -4.59
N LEU A 599 -8.98 -36.25 -4.88
CA LEU A 599 -9.48 -37.30 -4.00
C LEU A 599 -8.29 -37.94 -3.28
N LEU A 600 -8.37 -37.97 -1.95
CA LEU A 600 -7.39 -38.59 -1.08
C LEU A 600 -7.88 -40.00 -0.71
N ARG A 601 -7.14 -41.03 -1.11
CA ARG A 601 -7.43 -42.43 -0.79
C ARG A 601 -6.54 -42.91 0.33
N TYR A 602 -7.13 -43.58 1.32
CA TYR A 602 -6.42 -44.05 2.50
C TYR A 602 -6.45 -45.57 2.64
N GLU A 603 -5.35 -46.13 3.15
CA GLU A 603 -5.25 -47.50 3.66
C GLU A 603 -4.94 -47.43 5.16
N GLY A 604 -5.86 -47.93 6.00
CA GLY A 604 -5.75 -47.73 7.45
C GLY A 604 -5.79 -46.24 7.78
N LYS A 605 -4.74 -45.71 8.43
CA LYS A 605 -4.59 -44.28 8.73
C LYS A 605 -3.75 -43.50 7.69
N HIS A 606 -3.05 -44.20 6.80
CA HIS A 606 -2.09 -43.60 5.87
C HIS A 606 -2.72 -43.31 4.51
N LEU A 607 -2.28 -42.23 3.89
CA LEU A 607 -2.70 -41.84 2.55
C LEU A 607 -2.01 -42.75 1.53
N ALA A 608 -2.76 -43.55 0.80
CA ALA A 608 -2.23 -44.46 -0.20
C ALA A 608 -2.11 -43.83 -1.59
N ALA A 609 -2.96 -42.85 -1.93
CA ALA A 609 -2.91 -42.19 -3.23
C ALA A 609 -3.68 -40.86 -3.27
N VAL A 610 -3.36 -40.06 -4.27
CA VAL A 610 -4.08 -38.83 -4.64
C VAL A 610 -4.53 -38.91 -6.08
N ASP A 611 -5.83 -38.83 -6.31
CA ASP A 611 -6.43 -38.89 -7.63
C ASP A 611 -6.96 -37.52 -8.06
N TYR A 612 -6.66 -37.12 -9.29
CA TYR A 612 -7.26 -35.97 -9.94
C TYR A 612 -8.63 -36.35 -10.51
N GLN A 613 -9.68 -35.65 -10.09
CA GLN A 613 -11.05 -35.87 -10.51
C GLN A 613 -11.64 -34.65 -11.24
N VAL A 614 -12.55 -34.92 -12.16
CA VAL A 614 -13.40 -33.89 -12.80
C VAL A 614 -14.86 -34.13 -12.47
N TYR A 615 -15.61 -33.04 -12.36
CA TYR A 615 -17.05 -33.08 -12.15
C TYR A 615 -17.78 -33.31 -13.48
N ARG A 616 -18.63 -34.32 -13.53
CA ARG A 616 -19.54 -34.62 -14.65
C ARG A 616 -20.90 -35.02 -14.07
N PRO A 617 -22.01 -34.33 -14.42
CA PRO A 617 -23.33 -34.64 -13.87
C PRO A 617 -23.69 -36.13 -13.99
N ALA A 618 -24.16 -36.70 -12.89
CA ALA A 618 -24.58 -38.10 -12.75
C ALA A 618 -25.73 -38.22 -11.72
N ASP A 619 -26.23 -39.44 -11.52
CA ASP A 619 -27.43 -39.70 -10.69
C ASP A 619 -27.23 -39.44 -9.18
N ASN A 620 -25.98 -39.38 -8.70
CA ASN A 620 -25.66 -39.04 -7.32
C ASN A 620 -24.31 -38.30 -7.22
N GLU A 621 -24.10 -37.60 -6.11
CA GLU A 621 -22.94 -36.73 -5.90
C GLU A 621 -21.59 -37.44 -6.05
N GLU A 622 -21.48 -38.70 -5.62
CA GLU A 622 -20.22 -39.44 -5.73
C GLU A 622 -19.96 -39.88 -7.18
N ALA A 623 -20.99 -40.31 -7.90
CA ALA A 623 -20.91 -40.64 -9.32
C ALA A 623 -20.60 -39.41 -10.19
N CYS A 624 -20.85 -38.20 -9.67
CA CYS A 624 -20.49 -36.97 -10.38
C CYS A 624 -18.98 -36.76 -10.47
N TRP A 625 -18.18 -37.36 -9.58
CA TRP A 625 -16.74 -37.19 -9.57
C TRP A 625 -16.05 -38.36 -10.27
N GLN A 626 -15.43 -38.09 -11.42
CA GLN A 626 -14.73 -39.10 -12.21
C GLN A 626 -13.23 -38.89 -12.13
N THR A 627 -12.50 -39.91 -11.68
CA THR A 627 -11.03 -39.91 -11.68
C THR A 627 -10.49 -39.93 -13.11
N VAL A 628 -9.64 -38.96 -13.42
CA VAL A 628 -8.95 -38.83 -14.71
C VAL A 628 -7.56 -39.44 -14.64
N GLN A 629 -6.84 -39.22 -13.54
CA GLN A 629 -5.47 -39.70 -13.34
C GLN A 629 -5.16 -39.83 -11.85
N THR A 630 -4.46 -40.89 -11.45
CA THR A 630 -3.81 -40.94 -10.13
C THR A 630 -2.51 -40.15 -10.23
N LEU A 631 -2.40 -39.05 -9.48
CA LEU A 631 -1.24 -38.16 -9.51
C LEU A 631 -0.05 -38.76 -8.77
N ALA A 632 -0.32 -39.37 -7.61
CA ALA A 632 0.70 -39.97 -6.77
C ALA A 632 0.18 -41.16 -5.97
N THR A 633 1.07 -42.10 -5.67
CA THR A 633 0.81 -43.26 -4.79
C THR A 633 1.91 -43.39 -3.76
N TYR A 634 1.55 -43.86 -2.57
CA TYR A 634 2.45 -43.97 -1.42
C TYR A 634 2.39 -45.36 -0.80
N ARG A 635 3.53 -45.86 -0.33
CA ARG A 635 3.65 -47.14 0.35
C ARG A 635 4.39 -47.02 1.65
N TYR A 636 3.99 -47.84 2.62
CA TYR A 636 4.50 -47.79 3.99
C TYR A 636 5.02 -49.15 4.45
N ASN A 637 5.93 -49.14 5.42
CA ASN A 637 6.28 -50.33 6.18
C ASN A 637 5.33 -50.53 7.37
N GLU A 638 5.49 -51.64 8.10
CA GLU A 638 4.68 -51.96 9.30
C GLU A 638 4.86 -50.94 10.43
N ALA A 639 5.99 -50.22 10.47
CA ALA A 639 6.24 -49.14 11.41
C ALA A 639 5.56 -47.80 11.02
N GLY A 640 4.93 -47.72 9.83
CA GLY A 640 4.28 -46.51 9.35
C GLY A 640 5.25 -45.47 8.75
N GLN A 641 6.44 -45.88 8.35
CA GLN A 641 7.40 -45.04 7.63
C GLN A 641 7.13 -45.12 6.13
N LEU A 642 7.23 -43.99 5.41
CA LEU A 642 7.00 -43.89 3.97
C LEU A 642 8.15 -44.58 3.21
N LEU A 643 7.92 -45.76 2.64
CA LEU A 643 8.93 -46.50 1.89
C LEU A 643 9.10 -45.99 0.46
N GLU A 644 7.99 -45.64 -0.19
CA GLU A 644 7.97 -45.34 -1.62
C GLU A 644 6.89 -44.29 -1.93
N ALA A 645 7.23 -43.32 -2.78
CA ALA A 645 6.31 -42.36 -3.36
C ALA A 645 6.50 -42.36 -4.89
N ALA A 646 5.45 -42.71 -5.63
CA ALA A 646 5.49 -42.80 -7.09
C ALA A 646 4.58 -41.75 -7.74
N ASN A 647 5.05 -41.16 -8.85
CA ASN A 647 4.28 -40.21 -9.64
C ASN A 647 3.28 -40.93 -10.57
N ALA A 648 2.56 -40.15 -11.38
CA ALA A 648 1.55 -40.68 -12.31
C ALA A 648 2.09 -41.61 -13.41
N LEU A 649 3.41 -41.63 -13.66
CA LEU A 649 4.09 -42.54 -14.58
C LEU A 649 4.60 -43.82 -13.88
N GLY A 650 4.46 -43.91 -12.56
CA GLY A 650 5.01 -45.00 -11.75
C GLY A 650 6.49 -44.86 -11.44
N GLU A 651 7.11 -43.73 -11.77
CA GLU A 651 8.48 -43.42 -11.36
C GLU A 651 8.48 -43.12 -9.86
N ALA A 652 9.33 -43.81 -9.10
CA ALA A 652 9.23 -43.82 -7.66
C ALA A 652 10.51 -43.37 -6.95
N GLU A 653 10.34 -42.57 -5.91
CA GLU A 653 11.36 -42.31 -4.91
C GLU A 653 11.22 -43.27 -3.74
N ARG A 654 12.35 -43.70 -3.17
CA ARG A 654 12.40 -44.65 -2.06
C ARG A 654 13.15 -44.09 -0.88
N TYR A 655 12.72 -44.48 0.32
CA TYR A 655 13.28 -43.97 1.56
C TYR A 655 13.62 -45.09 2.54
N ARG A 656 14.68 -44.86 3.32
CA ARG A 656 15.06 -45.69 4.47
C ARG A 656 15.23 -44.82 5.69
N TYR A 657 14.92 -45.37 6.85
CA TYR A 657 14.93 -44.67 8.13
C TYR A 657 15.66 -45.48 9.18
N ASP A 658 16.00 -44.82 10.29
CA ASP A 658 16.34 -45.49 11.54
C ASP A 658 15.07 -45.94 12.31
N ALA A 659 15.27 -46.45 13.54
CA ALA A 659 14.18 -46.91 14.39
C ALA A 659 13.34 -45.76 14.99
N GLN A 660 13.83 -44.53 14.92
CA GLN A 660 13.19 -43.31 15.43
C GLN A 660 12.57 -42.47 14.28
N ASN A 661 12.46 -43.05 13.09
CA ASN A 661 11.89 -42.46 11.87
C ASN A 661 12.69 -41.30 11.28
N VAL A 662 13.97 -41.18 11.60
CA VAL A 662 14.86 -40.21 10.95
C VAL A 662 15.36 -40.80 9.62
N ILE A 663 15.25 -40.03 8.53
CA ILE A 663 15.65 -40.46 7.19
C ILE A 663 17.16 -40.73 7.11
N LEU A 664 17.54 -41.89 6.59
CA LEU A 664 18.93 -42.30 6.36
C LEU A 664 19.30 -42.33 4.88
N GLU A 665 18.31 -42.52 4.01
CA GLU A 665 18.53 -42.68 2.58
C GLU A 665 17.31 -42.24 1.79
N ARG A 666 17.56 -41.60 0.64
CA ARG A 666 16.58 -41.23 -0.38
C ARG A 666 17.15 -41.64 -1.72
N GLN A 667 16.44 -42.52 -2.42
CA GLN A 667 16.78 -42.93 -3.77
C GLN A 667 15.75 -42.36 -4.75
N LEU A 668 16.20 -41.63 -5.77
CA LEU A 668 15.36 -41.15 -6.86
C LEU A 668 15.09 -42.25 -7.88
N ALA A 669 14.03 -42.09 -8.69
CA ALA A 669 13.69 -43.01 -9.77
C ALA A 669 14.85 -43.25 -10.76
N GLY A 670 15.67 -42.23 -10.99
CA GLY A 670 16.86 -42.31 -11.85
C GLY A 670 18.08 -43.01 -11.23
N GLY A 671 17.99 -43.51 -10.00
CA GLY A 671 19.07 -44.23 -9.31
C GLY A 671 20.07 -43.38 -8.53
N ALA A 672 19.98 -42.05 -8.61
CA ALA A 672 20.68 -41.14 -7.70
C ALA A 672 20.20 -41.40 -6.26
N ALA A 673 21.14 -41.53 -5.33
CA ALA A 673 20.85 -41.80 -3.92
C ALA A 673 21.57 -40.81 -3.02
N PHE A 674 20.86 -40.31 -2.03
CA PHE A 674 21.34 -39.37 -1.01
C PHE A 674 21.28 -40.06 0.36
N TYR A 675 22.23 -39.72 1.21
CA TYR A 675 22.43 -40.33 2.51
C TYR A 675 22.72 -39.26 3.55
N TRP A 676 22.27 -39.52 4.78
CA TRP A 676 22.46 -38.62 5.91
C TRP A 676 23.12 -39.34 7.08
N GLU A 677 23.95 -38.60 7.80
CA GLU A 677 24.44 -38.95 9.12
C GLU A 677 23.93 -37.91 10.12
N TRP A 678 23.42 -38.40 11.25
CA TRP A 678 22.73 -37.57 12.24
C TRP A 678 23.45 -37.63 13.58
N GLN A 679 23.51 -36.49 14.25
CA GLN A 679 23.81 -36.37 15.67
C GLN A 679 22.51 -36.24 16.45
N GLY A 680 22.34 -37.01 17.53
CA GLY A 680 21.08 -37.07 18.29
C GLY A 680 20.10 -38.10 17.74
N GLU A 681 18.91 -38.15 18.31
CA GLU A 681 17.88 -39.15 18.00
C GLU A 681 16.49 -38.51 17.85
N GLY A 682 15.62 -39.13 17.04
CA GLY A 682 14.23 -38.71 16.86
C GLY A 682 14.12 -37.23 16.47
N LYS A 683 13.21 -36.49 17.10
CA LYS A 683 13.01 -35.06 16.80
C LYS A 683 14.19 -34.14 17.14
N MET A 684 15.18 -34.65 17.87
CA MET A 684 16.39 -33.90 18.26
C MET A 684 17.56 -34.17 17.31
N ALA A 685 17.37 -34.99 16.27
CA ALA A 685 18.41 -35.30 15.29
C ALA A 685 18.80 -34.06 14.47
N ARG A 686 20.12 -33.86 14.32
CA ARG A 686 20.76 -32.78 13.57
C ARG A 686 21.73 -33.35 12.55
N CYS A 687 21.65 -32.93 11.30
CA CYS A 687 22.48 -33.46 10.22
C CYS A 687 23.94 -33.06 10.44
N VAL A 688 24.86 -34.04 10.45
CA VAL A 688 26.31 -33.80 10.53
C VAL A 688 27.05 -34.15 9.24
N ARG A 689 26.39 -34.91 8.35
CA ARG A 689 26.90 -35.24 7.02
C ARG A 689 25.75 -35.52 6.07
N HIS A 690 25.85 -35.00 4.85
CA HIS A 690 24.94 -35.29 3.75
C HIS A 690 25.75 -35.56 2.49
N TRP A 691 25.52 -36.69 1.82
CA TRP A 691 26.27 -37.06 0.63
C TRP A 691 25.44 -37.85 -0.37
N ALA A 692 25.88 -37.88 -1.62
CA ALA A 692 25.27 -38.69 -2.67
C ALA A 692 26.13 -39.90 -3.06
N ASN A 693 25.55 -40.82 -3.83
CA ASN A 693 26.30 -41.93 -4.46
C ASN A 693 27.22 -41.50 -5.62
N PHE A 694 27.31 -40.19 -5.91
CA PHE A 694 28.23 -39.59 -6.87
C PHE A 694 29.13 -38.56 -6.17
N GLN A 695 30.40 -38.48 -6.59
CA GLN A 695 31.46 -37.77 -5.86
C GLN A 695 31.28 -36.24 -5.76
N GLN A 696 30.43 -35.65 -6.60
CA GLN A 696 30.28 -34.19 -6.70
C GLN A 696 29.45 -33.59 -5.57
N MET A 697 28.92 -34.40 -4.64
CA MET A 697 28.04 -33.93 -3.57
C MET A 697 28.35 -34.64 -2.24
N GLU A 698 29.05 -33.91 -1.38
CA GLU A 698 29.23 -34.21 0.04
C GLU A 698 29.33 -32.88 0.80
N ALA A 699 28.65 -32.80 1.94
CA ALA A 699 28.77 -31.70 2.89
C ALA A 699 28.85 -32.27 4.31
N ARG A 700 29.70 -31.67 5.15
CA ARG A 700 29.80 -31.96 6.58
C ARG A 700 29.46 -30.72 7.38
N TYR A 701 28.76 -30.89 8.48
CA TYR A 701 28.26 -29.80 9.29
C TYR A 701 28.87 -29.87 10.68
N LEU A 702 29.64 -28.85 11.04
CA LEU A 702 30.20 -28.67 12.39
C LEU A 702 29.38 -27.61 13.10
N TRP A 703 28.63 -28.04 14.09
CA TRP A 703 27.72 -27.18 14.83
C TRP A 703 28.36 -26.68 16.12
N ASP A 704 28.11 -25.42 16.45
CA ASP A 704 28.45 -24.86 17.76
C ASP A 704 27.20 -24.61 18.64
N ASP A 705 27.45 -24.31 19.91
CA ASP A 705 26.41 -24.02 20.92
C ASP A 705 25.89 -22.57 20.87
N GLN A 706 26.46 -21.72 20.00
CA GLN A 706 26.17 -20.29 19.87
C GLN A 706 25.35 -19.94 18.63
N GLY A 707 24.77 -20.93 17.94
CA GLY A 707 23.92 -20.72 16.77
C GLY A 707 24.68 -20.67 15.44
N GLY A 708 25.96 -21.05 15.45
CA GLY A 708 26.82 -21.16 14.28
C GLY A 708 26.91 -22.58 13.71
N VAL A 709 27.19 -22.62 12.41
CA VAL A 709 27.54 -23.83 11.66
C VAL A 709 28.66 -23.56 10.68
N THR A 710 29.65 -24.43 10.68
CA THR A 710 30.65 -24.52 9.60
C THR A 710 30.27 -25.67 8.68
N VAL A 711 30.07 -25.36 7.40
CA VAL A 711 29.86 -26.33 6.33
C VAL A 711 31.20 -26.61 5.66
N ILE A 712 31.58 -27.88 5.57
CA ILE A 712 32.76 -28.32 4.81
C ILE A 712 32.27 -29.01 3.54
N ASN A 713 32.55 -28.41 2.39
CA ASN A 713 32.16 -28.88 1.07
C ASN A 713 33.03 -30.07 0.60
N ALA A 714 32.60 -30.74 -0.47
CA ALA A 714 33.29 -31.90 -1.03
C ALA A 714 34.74 -31.59 -1.49
N ASP A 715 35.03 -30.35 -1.87
CA ASP A 715 36.37 -29.88 -2.26
C ASP A 715 37.23 -29.42 -1.07
N GLY A 716 36.69 -29.49 0.16
CA GLY A 716 37.33 -29.06 1.39
C GLY A 716 37.21 -27.57 1.68
N SER A 717 36.51 -26.79 0.83
CA SER A 717 36.20 -25.41 1.14
C SER A 717 35.22 -25.30 2.31
N GLU A 718 35.30 -24.20 3.06
CA GLU A 718 34.51 -24.00 4.26
C GLU A 718 33.62 -22.77 4.14
N GLU A 719 32.39 -22.89 4.65
CA GLU A 719 31.45 -21.79 4.79
C GLU A 719 30.97 -21.71 6.22
N VAL A 720 30.72 -20.49 6.71
CA VAL A 720 30.27 -20.28 8.09
C VAL A 720 28.97 -19.49 8.10
N TYR A 721 27.97 -19.99 8.82
CA TYR A 721 26.70 -19.31 9.02
C TYR A 721 26.47 -19.13 10.51
N VAL A 722 26.08 -17.93 10.95
CA VAL A 722 25.74 -17.64 12.35
C VAL A 722 24.36 -17.02 12.41
N HIS A 723 23.53 -17.53 13.32
CA HIS A 723 22.16 -17.10 13.53
C HIS A 723 21.94 -16.57 14.94
N ASP A 724 20.98 -15.67 15.09
CA ASP A 724 20.55 -15.18 16.41
C ASP A 724 19.57 -16.16 17.11
N GLU A 725 19.17 -15.81 18.34
CA GLU A 725 18.20 -16.57 19.14
C GLU A 725 16.82 -16.78 18.45
N ASN A 726 16.50 -16.02 17.40
CA ASN A 726 15.25 -16.11 16.62
C ASN A 726 15.42 -16.82 15.27
N ALA A 727 16.53 -17.54 15.06
CA ALA A 727 16.85 -18.26 13.82
C ALA A 727 17.08 -17.35 12.59
N ARG A 728 17.47 -16.09 12.79
CA ARG A 728 17.77 -15.16 11.68
C ARG A 728 19.27 -15.12 11.44
N LEU A 729 19.69 -15.17 10.16
CA LEU A 729 21.09 -15.13 9.75
C LEU A 729 21.70 -13.75 10.04
N ILE A 730 22.71 -13.68 10.91
CA ILE A 730 23.45 -12.46 11.27
C ILE A 730 24.83 -12.37 10.63
N LYS A 731 25.42 -13.51 10.24
CA LYS A 731 26.73 -13.57 9.58
C LYS A 731 26.82 -14.76 8.65
N GLN A 732 27.38 -14.52 7.46
CA GLN A 732 27.74 -15.54 6.48
C GLN A 732 29.18 -15.32 6.03
N VAL A 733 29.95 -16.39 5.93
CA VAL A 733 31.28 -16.42 5.32
C VAL A 733 31.25 -17.45 4.20
N ASP A 734 31.50 -16.99 2.99
CA ASP A 734 31.52 -17.82 1.78
C ASP A 734 32.87 -18.57 1.62
N PRO A 735 32.98 -19.55 0.70
CA PRO A 735 34.19 -20.36 0.52
C PRO A 735 35.49 -19.60 0.27
N ASP A 736 35.39 -18.41 -0.32
CA ASP A 736 36.52 -17.52 -0.61
C ASP A 736 36.89 -16.56 0.54
N GLY A 737 36.17 -16.67 1.67
CA GLY A 737 36.31 -15.82 2.84
C GLY A 737 35.52 -14.51 2.77
N ALA A 738 34.73 -14.28 1.71
CA ALA A 738 33.82 -13.15 1.61
C ALA A 738 32.81 -13.17 2.75
N GLN A 739 32.66 -12.04 3.44
CA GLN A 739 31.84 -11.95 4.66
C GLN A 739 30.64 -11.04 4.45
N THR A 740 29.44 -11.55 4.73
CA THR A 740 28.20 -10.77 4.78
C THR A 740 27.71 -10.68 6.22
N LEU A 741 27.34 -9.48 6.69
CA LEU A 741 26.80 -9.24 8.04
C LEU A 741 25.40 -8.63 7.96
N LYS A 742 24.51 -9.05 8.87
CA LYS A 742 23.12 -8.59 8.93
C LYS A 742 22.74 -8.21 10.35
N SER A 743 22.02 -7.11 10.49
CA SER A 743 21.48 -6.63 11.77
C SER A 743 19.97 -6.50 11.68
N TYR A 744 19.27 -6.89 12.75
CA TYR A 744 17.82 -6.83 12.82
C TYR A 744 17.34 -6.03 14.03
N ASP A 745 16.11 -5.52 13.96
CA ASP A 745 15.44 -4.92 15.11
C ASP A 745 14.70 -5.96 15.98
N GLU A 746 14.10 -5.47 17.07
CA GLU A 746 13.28 -6.27 18.01
C GLU A 746 12.02 -6.88 17.36
N LYS A 747 11.55 -6.33 16.24
CA LYS A 747 10.34 -6.77 15.54
C LYS A 747 10.61 -7.83 14.47
N GLY A 748 11.87 -8.20 14.21
CA GLY A 748 12.19 -9.16 13.15
C GLY A 748 12.85 -8.57 11.90
N GLN A 749 12.92 -7.25 11.79
CA GLN A 749 13.13 -6.58 10.51
C GLN A 749 14.62 -6.32 10.26
N LEU A 750 15.11 -6.62 9.05
CA LEU A 750 16.49 -6.36 8.65
C LEU A 750 16.70 -4.85 8.57
N ILE A 751 17.56 -4.26 9.41
CA ILE A 751 17.81 -2.81 9.48
C ILE A 751 19.15 -2.40 8.87
N ALA A 752 20.09 -3.34 8.74
CA ALA A 752 21.37 -3.10 8.08
C ALA A 752 21.94 -4.40 7.51
N GLU A 753 22.61 -4.29 6.36
CA GLU A 753 23.35 -5.36 5.71
C GLU A 753 24.69 -4.81 5.24
N GLN A 754 25.78 -5.49 5.57
CA GLN A 754 27.10 -5.18 5.07
C GLN A 754 27.55 -6.30 4.13
N ASP A 755 27.91 -5.93 2.91
CA ASP A 755 28.40 -6.86 1.90
C ASP A 755 29.88 -7.23 2.11
N PRO A 756 30.43 -8.20 1.35
CA PRO A 756 31.83 -8.58 1.45
C PRO A 756 32.86 -7.48 1.16
N LEU A 757 32.48 -6.42 0.46
CA LEU A 757 33.34 -5.26 0.19
C LEU A 757 33.29 -4.22 1.33
N GLY A 758 32.45 -4.45 2.33
CA GLY A 758 32.25 -3.59 3.48
C GLY A 758 31.20 -2.50 3.24
N ALA A 759 30.51 -2.49 2.11
CA ALA A 759 29.47 -1.52 1.80
C ALA A 759 28.22 -1.78 2.65
N LEU A 760 27.76 -0.73 3.34
CA LEU A 760 26.63 -0.79 4.26
C LEU A 760 25.34 -0.33 3.57
N THR A 761 24.34 -1.21 3.54
CA THR A 761 22.97 -0.89 3.13
C THR A 761 22.07 -0.80 4.36
N GLU A 762 21.43 0.35 4.58
CA GLU A 762 20.46 0.55 5.66
C GLU A 762 19.02 0.37 5.18
N TYR A 763 18.18 -0.22 6.02
CA TYR A 763 16.76 -0.41 5.78
C TYR A 763 15.96 0.32 6.86
N ARG A 764 14.95 1.10 6.45
CA ARG A 764 14.13 1.90 7.35
C ARG A 764 12.68 1.46 7.25
N TYR A 765 12.02 1.30 8.40
CA TYR A 765 10.62 0.88 8.48
C TYR A 765 9.80 1.88 9.28
N ASP A 766 8.50 1.85 9.07
CA ASP A 766 7.53 2.56 9.90
C ASP A 766 7.09 1.74 11.14
N ASP A 767 6.19 2.31 11.94
CA ASP A 767 5.64 1.62 13.11
C ASP A 767 4.81 0.37 12.78
N ALA A 768 4.17 0.36 11.60
CA ALA A 768 3.39 -0.75 11.08
C ALA A 768 4.28 -1.89 10.52
N GLY A 769 5.58 -1.66 10.37
CA GLY A 769 6.57 -2.59 9.84
C GLY A 769 6.72 -2.55 8.31
N GLN A 770 6.21 -1.52 7.63
CA GLN A 770 6.37 -1.33 6.18
C GLN A 770 7.74 -0.70 5.88
N LEU A 771 8.43 -1.19 4.83
CA LEU A 771 9.75 -0.69 4.41
C LEU A 771 9.60 0.70 3.78
N LEU A 772 10.11 1.74 4.44
CA LEU A 772 10.09 3.14 3.98
C LEU A 772 11.24 3.50 3.05
N ALA A 773 12.44 2.96 3.31
CA ALA A 773 13.60 3.26 2.50
C ALA A 773 14.65 2.15 2.54
N VAL A 774 15.35 1.98 1.43
CA VAL A 774 16.63 1.28 1.31
C VAL A 774 17.67 2.33 0.97
N VAL A 775 18.73 2.42 1.77
CA VAL A 775 19.82 3.39 1.64
C VAL A 775 21.10 2.60 1.37
N PRO A 776 21.48 2.40 0.11
CA PRO A 776 22.75 1.77 -0.23
C PRO A 776 23.94 2.67 0.14
N ALA A 777 25.16 2.11 0.16
CA ALA A 777 26.38 2.87 0.49
C ALA A 777 26.78 3.87 -0.60
N GLU A 778 26.66 3.51 -1.88
CA GLU A 778 27.20 4.28 -3.01
C GLU A 778 26.12 4.79 -3.97
N ASP A 779 24.86 4.38 -3.78
CA ASP A 779 23.75 4.63 -4.69
C ASP A 779 22.69 5.57 -4.10
N GLU A 780 21.86 6.17 -4.96
CA GLU A 780 20.71 6.95 -4.51
C GLU A 780 19.73 6.09 -3.68
N PRO A 781 19.23 6.61 -2.54
CA PRO A 781 18.24 5.92 -1.75
C PRO A 781 16.98 5.59 -2.55
N VAL A 782 16.44 4.41 -2.32
CA VAL A 782 15.12 4.01 -2.82
C VAL A 782 14.11 4.20 -1.70
N THR A 783 13.09 5.00 -1.95
CA THR A 783 12.03 5.28 -0.97
C THR A 783 10.70 4.70 -1.43
N TYR A 784 9.88 4.29 -0.47
CA TYR A 784 8.59 3.64 -0.70
C TYR A 784 7.50 4.41 0.01
N GLN A 785 6.35 4.52 -0.65
CA GLN A 785 5.13 5.07 -0.09
C GLN A 785 4.02 4.03 -0.18
N TYR A 786 3.15 4.01 0.83
CA TYR A 786 2.07 3.02 0.93
C TYR A 786 0.69 3.67 0.91
N SER A 787 -0.30 2.90 0.45
CA SER A 787 -1.73 3.22 0.50
C SER A 787 -2.50 1.92 0.71
N GLY A 788 -3.35 1.85 1.75
CA GLY A 788 -4.16 0.65 1.99
C GLY A 788 -3.34 -0.62 2.24
N GLY A 789 -2.11 -0.49 2.77
CA GLY A 789 -1.20 -1.61 3.01
C GLY A 789 -0.28 -1.98 1.84
N PHE A 790 -0.48 -1.41 0.65
CA PHE A 790 0.30 -1.71 -0.55
C PHE A 790 1.20 -0.56 -0.97
N VAL A 791 2.31 -0.86 -1.65
CA VAL A 791 3.17 0.16 -2.24
C VAL A 791 2.39 0.93 -3.30
N SER A 792 2.27 2.25 -3.12
CA SER A 792 1.63 3.20 -4.04
C SER A 792 2.64 4.06 -4.80
N ALA A 793 3.86 4.22 -4.29
CA ALA A 793 4.93 4.87 -5.05
C ALA A 793 6.31 4.32 -4.65
N VAL A 794 7.22 4.28 -5.62
CA VAL A 794 8.64 4.00 -5.43
C VAL A 794 9.41 5.15 -6.06
N SER A 795 10.38 5.72 -5.34
CA SER A 795 11.21 6.82 -5.85
C SER A 795 12.69 6.50 -5.69
N ARG A 796 13.47 6.76 -6.73
CA ARG A 796 14.94 6.73 -6.75
C ARG A 796 15.43 8.02 -7.40
N GLY A 797 16.04 8.89 -6.61
CA GLY A 797 16.40 10.25 -7.04
C GLY A 797 15.19 11.03 -7.53
N LYS A 798 15.23 11.47 -8.80
CA LYS A 798 14.12 12.18 -9.46
C LYS A 798 13.09 11.23 -10.11
N ALA A 799 13.44 9.97 -10.31
CA ALA A 799 12.53 9.01 -10.93
C ALA A 799 11.52 8.50 -9.91
N THR A 800 10.23 8.54 -10.26
CA THR A 800 9.14 8.05 -9.41
C THR A 800 8.18 7.19 -10.21
N TRP A 801 7.93 5.98 -9.74
CA TRP A 801 6.89 5.09 -10.26
C TRP A 801 5.69 5.14 -9.33
N LYS A 802 4.50 5.36 -9.87
CA LYS A 802 3.24 5.36 -9.09
C LYS A 802 2.39 4.16 -9.45
N TYR A 803 1.70 3.61 -8.45
CA TYR A 803 0.85 2.44 -8.59
C TYR A 803 -0.51 2.70 -7.94
N GLN A 804 -1.56 2.40 -8.68
CA GLN A 804 -2.93 2.30 -8.16
C GLN A 804 -3.31 0.83 -8.10
N ARG A 805 -4.04 0.44 -7.07
CA ARG A 805 -4.45 -0.96 -6.84
C ARG A 805 -5.93 -1.06 -6.50
N ASN A 806 -6.52 -2.22 -6.80
CA ASN A 806 -7.86 -2.58 -6.33
C ASN A 806 -7.82 -3.06 -4.87
N ALA A 807 -8.99 -3.38 -4.30
CA ALA A 807 -9.10 -3.84 -2.91
C ALA A 807 -8.41 -5.19 -2.64
N GLN A 808 -8.22 -6.01 -3.67
CA GLN A 808 -7.51 -7.29 -3.61
C GLN A 808 -5.99 -7.14 -3.68
N GLY A 809 -5.49 -5.93 -3.99
CA GLY A 809 -4.08 -5.62 -4.07
C GLY A 809 -3.49 -5.65 -5.47
N ASP A 810 -4.28 -5.93 -6.52
CA ASP A 810 -3.76 -5.97 -7.89
C ASP A 810 -3.62 -4.56 -8.49
N ILE A 811 -2.54 -4.34 -9.26
CA ILE A 811 -2.25 -3.06 -9.90
C ILE A 811 -3.30 -2.78 -10.97
N THR A 812 -4.06 -1.70 -10.85
CA THR A 812 -5.05 -1.22 -11.83
C THR A 812 -4.51 -0.10 -12.72
N ALA A 813 -3.51 0.64 -12.25
CA ALA A 813 -2.77 1.60 -13.06
C ALA A 813 -1.31 1.69 -12.59
N GLN A 814 -0.41 1.84 -13.55
CA GLN A 814 1.01 2.05 -13.31
C GLN A 814 1.45 3.28 -14.11
N THR A 815 2.08 4.23 -13.43
CA THR A 815 2.67 5.43 -14.03
C THR A 815 4.18 5.35 -13.94
N ASP A 816 4.86 5.49 -15.07
CA ASP A 816 6.32 5.55 -15.13
C ASP A 816 6.84 6.96 -14.78
N PRO A 817 8.17 7.13 -14.63
CA PRO A 817 8.75 8.44 -14.30
C PRO A 817 8.54 9.53 -15.37
N ASP A 818 8.26 9.14 -16.61
CA ASP A 818 7.98 10.06 -17.72
C ASP A 818 6.49 10.47 -17.78
N GLY A 819 5.66 9.90 -16.91
CA GLY A 819 4.23 10.19 -16.80
C GLY A 819 3.35 9.31 -17.68
N HIS A 820 3.89 8.30 -18.37
CA HIS A 820 3.08 7.38 -19.17
C HIS A 820 2.33 6.42 -18.25
N VAL A 821 1.04 6.20 -18.56
CA VAL A 821 0.16 5.38 -17.73
C VAL A 821 -0.30 4.13 -18.45
N THR A 822 -0.04 2.97 -17.86
CA THR A 822 -0.59 1.68 -18.30
C THR A 822 -1.73 1.28 -17.36
N HIS A 823 -2.89 0.95 -17.91
CA HIS A 823 -4.07 0.55 -17.15
C HIS A 823 -4.33 -0.95 -17.26
N TYR A 824 -4.75 -1.56 -16.16
CA TYR A 824 -5.04 -2.98 -16.06
C TYR A 824 -6.47 -3.18 -15.56
N ARG A 825 -7.20 -4.12 -16.18
CA ARG A 825 -8.53 -4.53 -15.72
C ARG A 825 -8.53 -6.02 -15.43
N TYR A 826 -9.18 -6.41 -14.34
CA TYR A 826 -9.29 -7.79 -13.90
C TYR A 826 -10.76 -8.22 -13.91
N THR A 827 -10.97 -9.51 -14.13
CA THR A 827 -12.26 -10.16 -13.91
C THR A 827 -12.59 -10.20 -12.42
N SER A 828 -13.85 -10.47 -12.07
CA SER A 828 -14.27 -10.64 -10.67
C SER A 828 -13.61 -11.84 -9.96
N LYS A 829 -12.94 -12.73 -10.72
CA LYS A 829 -12.21 -13.90 -10.24
C LYS A 829 -10.69 -13.67 -10.19
N GLY A 830 -10.21 -12.44 -10.42
CA GLY A 830 -8.80 -12.07 -10.32
C GLY A 830 -7.93 -12.34 -11.55
N ARG A 831 -8.52 -12.72 -12.69
CA ARG A 831 -7.76 -12.89 -13.95
C ARG A 831 -7.64 -11.56 -14.70
N LEU A 832 -6.44 -11.24 -15.19
CA LEU A 832 -6.19 -10.05 -16.02
C LEU A 832 -6.99 -10.13 -17.32
N GLN A 833 -7.90 -9.20 -17.54
CA GLN A 833 -8.81 -9.16 -18.69
C GLN A 833 -8.30 -8.22 -19.79
N GLN A 834 -7.68 -7.10 -19.42
CA GLN A 834 -7.25 -6.08 -20.37
C GLN A 834 -6.04 -5.30 -19.86
N ILE A 835 -5.11 -5.01 -20.77
CA ILE A 835 -4.04 -4.02 -20.61
C ILE A 835 -4.27 -2.91 -21.62
N SER A 836 -4.26 -1.65 -21.17
CA SER A 836 -4.35 -0.48 -22.05
C SER A 836 -3.05 0.31 -21.93
N HIS A 837 -2.31 0.39 -23.03
CA HIS A 837 -0.99 1.01 -23.09
C HIS A 837 -1.09 2.53 -23.26
N PRO A 838 -0.01 3.27 -22.95
CA PRO A 838 0.02 4.74 -23.07
C PRO A 838 -0.27 5.27 -24.48
N ASP A 839 0.06 4.49 -25.52
CA ASP A 839 -0.19 4.81 -26.93
C ASP A 839 -1.64 4.57 -27.38
N GLY A 840 -2.50 4.10 -26.46
CA GLY A 840 -3.90 3.76 -26.72
C GLY A 840 -4.12 2.35 -27.26
N SER A 841 -3.05 1.57 -27.49
CA SER A 841 -3.19 0.17 -27.88
C SER A 841 -3.72 -0.70 -26.73
N ILE A 842 -4.48 -1.75 -27.08
CA ILE A 842 -5.20 -2.56 -26.10
C ILE A 842 -4.85 -4.03 -26.30
N HIS A 843 -4.45 -4.69 -25.23
CA HIS A 843 -4.29 -6.14 -25.14
C HIS A 843 -5.49 -6.71 -24.37
N GLN A 844 -6.27 -7.62 -24.95
CA GLN A 844 -7.39 -8.29 -24.27
C GLN A 844 -7.13 -9.78 -24.08
N LEU A 845 -7.49 -10.30 -22.90
CA LEU A 845 -7.34 -11.70 -22.53
C LEU A 845 -8.69 -12.26 -22.07
N THR A 846 -9.11 -13.37 -22.70
CA THR A 846 -10.36 -14.04 -22.40
C THR A 846 -10.10 -15.37 -21.72
N TRP A 847 -10.78 -15.60 -20.59
CA TRP A 847 -10.58 -16.76 -19.73
C TRP A 847 -11.84 -17.61 -19.66
N ASN A 848 -11.70 -18.92 -19.53
CA ASN A 848 -12.81 -19.80 -19.19
C ASN A 848 -13.07 -19.84 -17.67
N ASP A 849 -14.10 -20.57 -17.25
CA ASP A 849 -14.47 -20.68 -15.84
C ASP A 849 -13.45 -21.39 -14.97
N GLN A 850 -12.57 -22.20 -15.57
CA GLN A 850 -11.43 -22.84 -14.93
C GLN A 850 -10.23 -21.90 -14.78
N GLY A 851 -10.30 -20.66 -15.28
CA GLY A 851 -9.20 -19.72 -15.22
C GLY A 851 -8.09 -19.97 -16.25
N GLN A 852 -8.40 -20.66 -17.34
CA GLN A 852 -7.47 -20.91 -18.45
C GLN A 852 -7.70 -19.88 -19.57
N LEU A 853 -6.61 -19.39 -20.16
CA LEU A 853 -6.66 -18.40 -21.24
C LEU A 853 -7.15 -19.07 -22.52
N ILE A 854 -8.30 -18.67 -23.05
CA ILE A 854 -8.85 -19.28 -24.28
C ILE A 854 -8.65 -18.41 -25.53
N GLU A 855 -8.47 -17.11 -25.34
CA GLU A 855 -8.23 -16.15 -26.42
C GLU A 855 -7.42 -14.94 -25.96
N GLU A 856 -6.55 -14.46 -26.84
CA GLU A 856 -5.70 -13.28 -26.64
C GLU A 856 -5.82 -12.38 -27.89
N LEU A 857 -6.23 -11.12 -27.70
CA LEU A 857 -6.21 -10.09 -28.73
C LEU A 857 -5.03 -9.15 -28.45
N LEU A 858 -4.00 -9.24 -29.28
CA LEU A 858 -2.75 -8.51 -29.14
C LEU A 858 -2.94 -7.00 -29.45
N PRO A 859 -2.05 -6.12 -28.93
CA PRO A 859 -2.09 -4.69 -29.21
C PRO A 859 -2.10 -4.30 -30.70
N ASN A 860 -1.53 -5.16 -31.56
CA ASN A 860 -1.50 -4.96 -33.02
C ASN A 860 -2.74 -5.50 -33.75
N GLY A 861 -3.74 -6.03 -33.04
CA GLY A 861 -4.95 -6.64 -33.57
C GLY A 861 -4.84 -8.13 -33.92
N GLY A 862 -3.68 -8.75 -33.75
CA GLY A 862 -3.51 -10.20 -33.92
C GLY A 862 -4.28 -10.99 -32.86
N GLN A 863 -4.81 -12.17 -33.22
CA GLN A 863 -5.61 -12.99 -32.33
C GLN A 863 -4.98 -14.37 -32.14
N ARG A 864 -4.81 -14.82 -30.89
CA ARG A 864 -4.36 -16.16 -30.55
C ARG A 864 -5.45 -16.90 -29.80
N ARG A 865 -5.55 -18.22 -30.00
CA ARG A 865 -6.56 -19.07 -29.34
C ARG A 865 -5.94 -20.32 -28.76
N TYR A 866 -6.48 -20.77 -27.64
CA TYR A 866 -5.93 -21.90 -26.90
C TYR A 866 -7.04 -22.89 -26.52
N ARG A 867 -6.70 -24.17 -26.45
CA ARG A 867 -7.59 -25.23 -25.97
C ARG A 867 -6.86 -26.14 -25.00
N TYR A 868 -7.58 -26.66 -24.03
CA TYR A 868 -7.05 -27.49 -22.97
C TYR A 868 -7.82 -28.81 -22.86
N ASP A 869 -7.16 -29.85 -22.36
CA ASP A 869 -7.81 -31.10 -21.98
C ASP A 869 -8.35 -31.07 -20.54
N ALA A 870 -8.88 -32.22 -20.09
CA ALA A 870 -9.46 -32.36 -18.75
C ALA A 870 -8.46 -32.17 -17.60
N LEU A 871 -7.17 -32.46 -17.84
CA LEU A 871 -6.07 -32.25 -16.89
C LEU A 871 -5.51 -30.82 -16.96
N GLY A 872 -6.11 -29.97 -17.80
CA GLY A 872 -5.69 -28.59 -18.00
C GLY A 872 -4.42 -28.42 -18.83
N ARG A 873 -3.98 -29.47 -19.52
CA ARG A 873 -2.85 -29.39 -20.45
C ARG A 873 -3.30 -28.73 -21.73
N GLN A 874 -2.50 -27.81 -22.25
CA GLN A 874 -2.78 -27.17 -23.53
C GLN A 874 -2.62 -28.19 -24.67
N ILE A 875 -3.68 -28.41 -25.43
CA ILE A 875 -3.73 -29.36 -26.56
C ILE A 875 -3.77 -28.66 -27.92
N THR A 876 -3.96 -27.35 -27.94
CA THR A 876 -3.98 -26.57 -29.18
C THR A 876 -3.55 -25.14 -28.88
N ARG A 877 -2.65 -24.61 -29.68
CA ARG A 877 -2.36 -23.18 -29.77
C ARG A 877 -2.50 -22.73 -31.22
N GLN A 878 -3.39 -21.77 -31.46
CA GLN A 878 -3.49 -21.06 -32.71
C GLN A 878 -2.76 -19.72 -32.58
N ASP A 879 -1.78 -19.46 -33.44
CA ASP A 879 -1.05 -18.20 -33.48
C ASP A 879 -1.83 -17.10 -34.23
N GLU A 880 -1.27 -15.89 -34.23
CA GLU A 880 -1.83 -14.69 -34.88
C GLU A 880 -1.98 -14.82 -36.41
N ASN A 881 -1.29 -15.77 -37.04
CA ASN A 881 -1.37 -16.06 -38.48
C ASN A 881 -2.33 -17.22 -38.77
N GLY A 882 -2.94 -17.80 -37.74
CA GLY A 882 -3.85 -18.94 -37.84
C GLY A 882 -3.16 -20.30 -37.87
N ALA A 883 -1.83 -20.38 -37.72
CA ALA A 883 -1.11 -21.64 -37.63
C ALA A 883 -1.42 -22.34 -36.31
N ILE A 884 -1.61 -23.66 -36.37
CA ILE A 884 -2.01 -24.48 -35.22
C ILE A 884 -0.87 -25.41 -34.84
N THR A 885 -0.49 -25.40 -33.56
CA THR A 885 0.51 -26.30 -32.96
C THR A 885 -0.06 -27.05 -31.76
#